data_AF-M9SDI7-F1
#
_entry.id   AF-M9SDI7-F1
#
_cell.length_a   1.000
_cell.length_b   1.000
_cell.length_c   1.000
_cell.angle_alpha   90.00
_cell.angle_beta   90.00
_cell.angle_gamma   90.00
#
_symmetry.space_group_name_H-M   'P 1'
#
loop_
_entity.id
_entity.type
_entity.pdbx_description
1 polymer ?
#
loop_
_entity_poly.entity_id
_entity_poly.type
_entity_poly.pdbx_seq_one_letter_code
_entity_poly.pdbx_strand_id
1 'polypeptide(L)'
;MKAETKMIVAAAVVAALCLTAVTSVTQSWFSDEEHATVDVTTGKVDIRAEAGEISLYSLGVEVSDRFTNGGTAAVGYSAADGITVTASDMTPGDSFDFLMSVYNLSTVSTLYRMVCTVSGENSSEFTISVGGAAITGYFSTEWALQAATDGGERLIEAVAVSVELPVEATQSATLSMTLRAEAVQSNASTDMVGISNAAELRAFAAEVNCGNTCEGKTVKLLADIDLENEEWTPIGTNADSGNKFKGVFDGQGHTISNLKITQTENLYRASGLFGALNGTVKDLVVDGAKIDARSGPAEGRDSTDNGIAVVAGSVYNYGTIENVTVLNADVTGNRYTGGIAGYVYGNIVGCTVKYSSISAVPDNFTGVYDNGDKVGGIAGYVGEGSNSVRDCSAVGVTVKAYRDVGGIVGATYGDVTGCTVKDVKVIADQLGYANKNVNSGSVVGRHLNGTVDDNSVAGTQTFEYIGCVPNGTVVLDEGISVAVKSVNSTSGMTVSGSGKLVLDNVVIAASSGSALTLEDGSDIVLKIVGTCSLTGAAGGNGITVPETSKITITGDALTAVGNGGYEYSGIAESVYISTVSERYGNTDDSSYLDKYGSGIGNAFSTTGTIIVSDMASLTVEGYGSRAYGIGGDGSSVTIKGSTVEYARGGFAQSKFLCDANYGKSEAEGAPGIGGLNITISDSVIKGVDGGSKAAGIGAKYHDPTTIVVKKSVLGTESTSINGGNASAGIGGSRQNEIASEDYVDQPISVTIENSRVKANGGIFGAGIGSGYDTRCQSSQPTCTVVITGDSVIVAKGGDRAAGIGTGFHFAALAGYISDTVNVDGVHSGTKFYKSNGNYTLAQDIGYGVVDMSREMRGLTPVFEVGGSVIASPPIATASDSGL
;
A
#
# COMPACT_ATOMS: atom_id res chain seq x y z
N MET A 1 -21.31 -36.05 28.10
CA MET A 1 -21.31 -36.30 26.64
C MET A 1 -22.52 -37.10 26.13
N LYS A 2 -22.59 -38.44 26.13
CA LYS A 2 -23.77 -39.16 25.55
C LYS A 2 -25.13 -38.94 26.25
N ALA A 3 -25.14 -38.51 27.52
CA ALA A 3 -26.36 -38.20 28.27
C ALA A 3 -26.85 -36.76 28.07
N GLU A 4 -25.94 -35.80 27.88
CA GLU A 4 -26.26 -34.39 27.63
C GLU A 4 -26.83 -34.18 26.23
N THR A 5 -26.30 -34.88 25.21
CA THR A 5 -26.84 -34.85 23.84
C THR A 5 -28.27 -35.40 23.79
N LYS A 6 -28.58 -36.43 24.58
CA LYS A 6 -29.95 -36.98 24.67
C LYS A 6 -30.91 -36.04 25.38
N MET A 7 -30.44 -35.30 26.40
CA MET A 7 -31.25 -34.29 27.07
C MET A 7 -31.52 -33.06 26.20
N ILE A 8 -30.55 -32.63 25.38
CA ILE A 8 -30.72 -31.50 24.45
C ILE A 8 -31.69 -31.88 23.32
N VAL A 9 -31.59 -33.08 22.75
CA VAL A 9 -32.54 -33.60 21.76
C VAL A 9 -33.93 -33.77 22.37
N ALA A 10 -34.04 -34.31 23.59
CA ALA A 10 -35.32 -34.40 24.28
C ALA A 10 -35.92 -33.03 24.59
N ALA A 11 -35.10 -32.05 24.99
CA ALA A 11 -35.55 -30.67 25.25
C ALA A 11 -35.98 -29.95 23.96
N ALA A 12 -35.29 -30.17 22.84
CA ALA A 12 -35.67 -29.63 21.53
C ALA A 12 -36.97 -30.24 21.01
N VAL A 13 -37.14 -31.56 21.18
CA VAL A 13 -38.39 -32.26 20.86
C VAL A 13 -39.53 -31.77 21.75
N VAL A 14 -39.30 -31.60 23.05
CA VAL A 14 -40.31 -31.04 23.97
C VAL A 14 -40.64 -29.58 23.62
N ALA A 15 -39.66 -28.76 23.25
CA ALA A 15 -39.90 -27.38 22.83
C ALA A 15 -40.71 -27.32 21.52
N ALA A 16 -40.41 -28.18 20.54
CA ALA A 16 -41.16 -28.30 19.29
C ALA A 16 -42.60 -28.81 19.54
N LEU A 17 -42.78 -29.76 20.45
CA LEU A 17 -44.09 -30.23 20.92
C LEU A 17 -44.88 -29.14 21.65
N CYS A 18 -44.22 -28.32 22.47
CA CYS A 18 -44.86 -27.19 23.13
C CYS A 18 -45.24 -26.08 22.12
N LEU A 19 -44.41 -25.81 21.12
CA LEU A 19 -44.70 -24.77 20.11
C LEU A 19 -45.88 -25.16 19.22
N THR A 20 -45.96 -26.45 18.83
CA THR A 20 -47.09 -27.02 18.07
C THR A 20 -48.36 -27.13 18.92
N ALA A 21 -48.26 -27.35 20.22
CA ALA A 21 -49.38 -27.24 21.15
C ALA A 21 -49.88 -25.79 21.29
N VAL A 22 -48.99 -24.79 21.31
CA VAL A 22 -49.38 -23.37 21.42
C VAL A 22 -50.08 -22.87 20.15
N THR A 23 -49.62 -23.26 18.97
CA THR A 23 -50.25 -22.91 17.68
C THR A 23 -51.61 -23.59 17.48
N SER A 24 -51.75 -24.84 17.94
CA SER A 24 -53.04 -25.55 17.92
C SER A 24 -54.02 -25.03 18.97
N VAL A 25 -53.57 -24.62 20.16
CA VAL A 25 -54.41 -23.94 21.18
C VAL A 25 -54.89 -22.58 20.68
N THR A 26 -54.07 -21.84 19.93
CA THR A 26 -54.50 -20.57 19.31
C THR A 26 -55.47 -20.79 18.15
N GLN A 27 -55.31 -21.83 17.32
CA GLN A 27 -56.30 -22.17 16.28
C GLN A 27 -57.63 -22.71 16.85
N SER A 28 -57.57 -23.49 17.94
CA SER A 28 -58.74 -24.01 18.67
C SER A 28 -59.57 -22.91 19.34
N TRP A 29 -58.99 -21.75 19.69
CA TRP A 29 -59.74 -20.61 20.22
C TRP A 29 -60.54 -19.83 19.17
N PHE A 30 -60.31 -20.06 17.88
CA PHE A 30 -60.98 -19.36 16.78
C PHE A 30 -61.75 -20.28 15.83
N SER A 31 -61.98 -21.55 16.18
CA SER A 31 -62.82 -22.49 15.41
C SER A 31 -63.83 -23.22 16.30
N ASP A 32 -65.00 -23.55 15.74
CA ASP A 32 -66.08 -24.29 16.43
C ASP A 32 -65.82 -25.83 16.49
N GLU A 33 -64.58 -26.29 16.25
CA GLU A 33 -64.24 -27.72 16.28
C GLU A 33 -63.63 -28.13 17.63
N GLU A 34 -64.24 -29.11 18.29
CA GLU A 34 -63.94 -29.52 19.67
C GLU A 34 -62.62 -30.30 19.84
N HIS A 35 -61.88 -30.57 18.75
CA HIS A 35 -60.61 -31.31 18.81
C HIS A 35 -59.61 -30.88 17.72
N ALA A 36 -58.45 -30.36 18.13
CA ALA A 36 -57.26 -30.27 17.28
C ALA A 36 -56.37 -31.50 17.56
N THR A 37 -56.25 -32.40 16.59
CA THR A 37 -55.38 -33.58 16.69
C THR A 37 -53.99 -33.23 16.18
N VAL A 38 -52.95 -33.40 17.01
CA VAL A 38 -51.54 -33.26 16.60
C VAL A 38 -50.93 -34.65 16.49
N ASP A 39 -50.83 -35.15 15.26
CA ASP A 39 -50.13 -36.41 14.97
C ASP A 39 -48.62 -36.16 14.88
N VAL A 40 -47.89 -36.60 15.91
CA VAL A 40 -46.41 -36.59 15.92
C VAL A 40 -45.95 -37.98 15.50
N THR A 41 -45.83 -38.19 14.20
CA THR A 41 -45.43 -39.48 13.65
C THR A 41 -43.91 -39.58 13.61
N THR A 42 -43.29 -40.14 14.65
CA THR A 42 -41.88 -40.55 14.62
C THR A 42 -41.77 -41.90 13.91
N GLY A 43 -41.20 -41.95 12.71
CA GLY A 43 -40.86 -43.20 12.05
C GLY A 43 -39.80 -43.04 10.97
N LYS A 44 -39.22 -44.16 10.56
CA LYS A 44 -38.13 -44.25 9.58
C LYS A 44 -38.63 -43.89 8.17
N VAL A 45 -37.95 -42.95 7.50
CA VAL A 45 -38.04 -42.71 6.04
C VAL A 45 -36.82 -43.39 5.41
N ASP A 46 -37.05 -44.32 4.48
CA ASP A 46 -36.00 -45.11 3.83
C ASP A 46 -36.47 -45.59 2.45
N ILE A 47 -35.81 -45.10 1.40
CA ILE A 47 -36.00 -45.53 0.02
C ILE A 47 -34.66 -46.03 -0.50
N ARG A 48 -34.66 -47.17 -1.18
CA ARG A 48 -33.48 -47.80 -1.77
C ARG A 48 -33.64 -47.91 -3.28
N ALA A 49 -32.64 -47.49 -4.04
CA ALA A 49 -32.54 -47.75 -5.48
C ALA A 49 -31.46 -48.81 -5.76
N GLU A 50 -31.74 -49.73 -6.68
CA GLU A 50 -30.80 -50.77 -7.11
C GLU A 50 -30.76 -50.84 -8.64
N ALA A 51 -29.57 -51.04 -9.22
CA ALA A 51 -29.42 -51.32 -10.64
C ALA A 51 -29.43 -52.83 -10.89
N GLY A 52 -30.17 -53.25 -11.92
CA GLY A 52 -30.05 -54.57 -12.51
C GLY A 52 -28.77 -54.73 -13.32
N GLU A 53 -28.63 -55.87 -14.00
CA GLU A 53 -27.48 -56.12 -14.89
C GLU A 53 -27.42 -55.08 -16.02
N ILE A 54 -26.23 -54.51 -16.23
CA ILE A 54 -25.97 -53.58 -17.32
C ILE A 54 -25.69 -54.38 -18.59
N SER A 55 -26.52 -54.19 -19.60
CA SER A 55 -26.35 -54.79 -20.92
C SER A 55 -25.61 -53.82 -21.84
N LEU A 56 -24.44 -54.23 -22.32
CA LEU A 56 -23.57 -53.41 -23.17
C LEU A 56 -23.73 -53.78 -24.65
N TYR A 57 -23.73 -52.77 -25.51
CA TYR A 57 -23.73 -52.95 -26.96
C TYR A 57 -22.63 -52.07 -27.56
N SER A 58 -21.64 -52.69 -28.19
CA SER A 58 -20.53 -51.99 -28.85
C SER A 58 -20.33 -52.53 -30.26
N LEU A 59 -20.04 -51.66 -31.22
CA LEU A 59 -19.67 -52.03 -32.59
C LEU A 59 -18.23 -52.57 -32.63
N GLY A 60 -17.97 -53.73 -32.00
CA GLY A 60 -16.85 -54.59 -32.39
C GLY A 60 -15.87 -55.12 -31.33
N VAL A 61 -16.11 -54.99 -30.01
CA VAL A 61 -15.24 -55.58 -28.97
C VAL A 61 -16.08 -56.09 -27.78
N GLU A 62 -15.71 -57.21 -27.14
CA GLU A 62 -16.20 -57.59 -25.80
C GLU A 62 -15.51 -56.71 -24.75
N VAL A 63 -16.28 -55.91 -23.99
CA VAL A 63 -15.75 -54.84 -23.14
C VAL A 63 -16.16 -55.06 -21.68
N SER A 64 -15.29 -55.67 -20.86
CA SER A 64 -15.51 -55.75 -19.40
C SER A 64 -14.86 -54.60 -18.61
N ASP A 65 -13.93 -53.85 -19.22
CA ASP A 65 -13.01 -52.97 -18.49
C ASP A 65 -13.30 -51.46 -18.67
N ARG A 66 -14.27 -51.05 -19.50
CA ARG A 66 -14.62 -49.63 -19.75
C ARG A 66 -15.76 -49.08 -18.88
N PHE A 67 -16.36 -49.93 -18.05
CA PHE A 67 -17.48 -49.57 -17.18
C PHE A 67 -17.25 -50.11 -15.79
N THR A 68 -17.28 -49.23 -14.79
CA THR A 68 -17.26 -49.61 -13.38
C THR A 68 -18.57 -49.20 -12.72
N ASN A 69 -19.31 -50.19 -12.20
CA ASN A 69 -20.39 -49.92 -11.26
C ASN A 69 -19.76 -49.74 -9.87
N GLY A 70 -19.90 -48.55 -9.27
CA GLY A 70 -19.28 -48.23 -7.98
C GLY A 70 -19.83 -49.00 -6.77
N GLY A 71 -20.85 -49.85 -6.95
CA GLY A 71 -21.46 -50.59 -5.85
C GLY A 71 -20.77 -51.92 -5.53
N THR A 72 -19.91 -51.97 -4.51
CA THR A 72 -19.68 -53.23 -3.78
C THR A 72 -19.49 -53.03 -2.26
N ALA A 73 -20.33 -53.78 -1.52
CA ALA A 73 -20.19 -54.27 -0.14
C ALA A 73 -20.70 -53.41 1.05
N ALA A 74 -21.81 -53.92 1.61
CA ALA A 74 -22.08 -54.14 3.03
C ALA A 74 -22.43 -52.95 3.97
N VAL A 75 -23.73 -52.93 4.31
CA VAL A 75 -24.33 -52.61 5.63
C VAL A 75 -24.09 -51.20 6.18
N GLY A 76 -25.02 -50.31 5.82
CA GLY A 76 -25.28 -49.03 6.51
C GLY A 76 -25.47 -47.87 5.55
N TYR A 77 -26.58 -47.82 4.82
CA TYR A 77 -26.89 -46.75 3.86
C TYR A 77 -27.74 -45.63 4.48
N SER A 78 -27.37 -44.37 4.20
CA SER A 78 -28.27 -43.21 4.19
C SER A 78 -28.54 -42.80 2.74
N ALA A 79 -29.70 -42.22 2.46
CA ALA A 79 -30.28 -41.95 1.13
C ALA A 79 -29.48 -41.01 0.17
N ALA A 80 -28.18 -40.78 0.38
CA ALA A 80 -27.41 -39.75 -0.30
C ALA A 80 -26.64 -40.22 -1.57
N ASP A 81 -26.15 -41.47 -1.66
CA ASP A 81 -25.07 -41.78 -2.62
C ASP A 81 -25.50 -42.33 -4.00
N GLY A 82 -26.75 -42.79 -4.17
CA GLY A 82 -27.25 -43.25 -5.47
C GLY A 82 -26.48 -44.42 -6.13
N ILE A 83 -26.81 -44.71 -7.38
CA ILE A 83 -26.12 -45.62 -8.29
C ILE A 83 -25.30 -44.76 -9.25
N THR A 84 -23.98 -44.87 -9.21
CA THR A 84 -23.09 -44.21 -10.17
C THR A 84 -22.64 -45.18 -11.26
N VAL A 85 -22.89 -44.79 -12.50
CA VAL A 85 -22.43 -45.47 -13.72
C VAL A 85 -21.40 -44.58 -14.39
N THR A 86 -20.17 -45.07 -14.53
CA THR A 86 -19.12 -44.42 -15.30
C THR A 86 -18.86 -45.20 -16.57
N ALA A 87 -18.89 -44.49 -17.70
CA ALA A 87 -18.56 -45.02 -19.02
C ALA A 87 -17.42 -44.21 -19.62
N SER A 88 -16.27 -44.83 -19.80
CA SER A 88 -15.07 -44.15 -20.31
C SER A 88 -14.79 -44.57 -21.76
N ASP A 89 -14.30 -43.62 -22.55
CA ASP A 89 -13.86 -43.84 -23.94
C ASP A 89 -14.94 -44.49 -24.83
N MET A 90 -16.20 -44.08 -24.67
CA MET A 90 -17.26 -44.52 -25.58
C MET A 90 -17.03 -43.91 -26.97
N THR A 91 -17.15 -44.75 -27.99
CA THR A 91 -17.01 -44.37 -29.39
C THR A 91 -18.39 -44.29 -30.06
N PRO A 92 -18.57 -43.46 -31.11
CA PRO A 92 -19.85 -43.35 -31.80
C PRO A 92 -20.45 -44.70 -32.17
N GLY A 93 -21.67 -44.97 -31.69
CA GLY A 93 -22.41 -46.23 -31.81
C GLY A 93 -22.33 -47.17 -30.61
N ASP A 94 -21.55 -46.86 -29.57
CA ASP A 94 -21.60 -47.59 -28.30
C ASP A 94 -22.85 -47.22 -27.49
N SER A 95 -23.50 -48.20 -26.86
CA SER A 95 -24.66 -47.99 -25.99
C SER A 95 -24.71 -48.99 -24.83
N PHE A 96 -25.48 -48.65 -23.79
CA PHE A 96 -25.79 -49.57 -22.71
C PHE A 96 -27.17 -49.30 -22.11
N ASP A 97 -27.78 -50.37 -21.62
CA ASP A 97 -29.10 -50.35 -20.99
C ASP A 97 -29.08 -51.07 -19.65
N PHE A 98 -29.87 -50.60 -18.69
CA PHE A 98 -30.14 -51.32 -17.44
C PHE A 98 -31.49 -50.94 -16.85
N LEU A 99 -31.96 -51.74 -15.90
CA LEU A 99 -33.21 -51.48 -15.17
C LEU A 99 -32.89 -51.01 -13.76
N MET A 100 -33.39 -49.84 -13.36
CA MET A 100 -33.29 -49.35 -11.99
C MET A 100 -34.57 -49.69 -11.22
N SER A 101 -34.46 -50.43 -10.13
CA SER A 101 -35.59 -50.78 -9.25
C SER A 101 -35.55 -49.94 -7.97
N VAL A 102 -36.66 -49.30 -7.61
CA VAL A 102 -36.78 -48.46 -6.41
C VAL A 102 -37.71 -49.12 -5.40
N TYR A 103 -37.25 -49.27 -4.16
CA TYR A 103 -37.97 -49.91 -3.06
C TYR A 103 -38.24 -48.94 -1.92
N ASN A 104 -39.44 -49.01 -1.35
CA ASN A 104 -39.81 -48.30 -0.13
C ASN A 104 -39.66 -49.22 1.09
N LEU A 105 -38.94 -48.74 2.11
CA LEU A 105 -38.72 -49.37 3.41
C LEU A 105 -39.20 -48.49 4.57
N SER A 106 -39.91 -47.41 4.24
CA SER A 106 -40.34 -46.39 5.19
C SER A 106 -41.46 -46.92 6.07
N THR A 107 -41.42 -46.60 7.35
CA THR A 107 -42.47 -46.93 8.34
C THR A 107 -43.51 -45.80 8.50
N VAL A 108 -43.36 -44.73 7.71
CA VAL A 108 -44.27 -43.59 7.62
C VAL A 108 -44.59 -43.28 6.16
N SER A 109 -45.74 -42.64 5.92
CA SER A 109 -46.05 -42.11 4.60
C SER A 109 -44.96 -41.15 4.13
N THR A 110 -44.50 -41.37 2.90
CA THR A 110 -43.25 -40.81 2.38
C THR A 110 -43.50 -40.30 0.98
N LEU A 111 -43.07 -39.08 0.68
CA LEU A 111 -42.93 -38.60 -0.69
C LEU A 111 -41.58 -39.06 -1.21
N TYR A 112 -41.54 -39.63 -2.40
CA TYR A 112 -40.27 -39.95 -3.07
C TYR A 112 -40.21 -39.34 -4.47
N ARG A 113 -39.00 -39.14 -4.97
CA ARG A 113 -38.74 -38.83 -6.38
C ARG A 113 -37.43 -39.48 -6.83
N MET A 114 -37.29 -39.67 -8.13
CA MET A 114 -36.01 -40.03 -8.71
C MET A 114 -35.27 -38.78 -9.16
N VAL A 115 -33.95 -38.81 -9.01
CA VAL A 115 -33.05 -37.78 -9.51
C VAL A 115 -31.92 -38.44 -10.29
N CYS A 116 -31.61 -37.87 -11.44
CA CYS A 116 -30.50 -38.28 -12.28
C CYS A 116 -29.63 -37.07 -12.61
N THR A 117 -28.32 -37.20 -12.40
CA THR A 117 -27.31 -36.22 -12.79
C THR A 117 -26.34 -36.85 -13.77
N VAL A 118 -26.08 -36.16 -14.88
CA VAL A 118 -25.19 -36.57 -15.95
C VAL A 118 -24.09 -35.54 -16.13
N SER A 119 -22.85 -36.01 -16.14
CA SER A 119 -21.65 -35.21 -16.33
C SER A 119 -20.63 -36.00 -17.15
N GLY A 120 -19.54 -35.35 -17.54
CA GLY A 120 -18.41 -35.97 -18.23
C GLY A 120 -17.96 -35.19 -19.46
N GLU A 121 -16.85 -35.62 -20.05
CA GLU A 121 -16.30 -34.98 -21.24
C GLU A 121 -17.17 -35.30 -22.46
N ASN A 122 -17.63 -34.26 -23.17
CA ASN A 122 -18.55 -34.36 -24.31
C ASN A 122 -19.86 -35.08 -23.96
N SER A 123 -20.31 -35.02 -22.70
CA SER A 123 -21.50 -35.74 -22.24
C SER A 123 -22.80 -35.31 -22.94
N SER A 124 -22.81 -34.15 -23.59
CA SER A 124 -23.91 -33.63 -24.41
C SER A 124 -24.11 -34.39 -25.73
N GLU A 125 -23.11 -35.17 -26.18
CA GLU A 125 -23.23 -36.01 -27.38
C GLU A 125 -24.08 -37.26 -27.10
N PHE A 126 -24.24 -37.68 -25.83
CA PHE A 126 -25.06 -38.83 -25.49
C PHE A 126 -26.55 -38.56 -25.63
N THR A 127 -27.27 -39.54 -26.15
CA THR A 127 -28.72 -39.65 -26.00
C THR A 127 -29.02 -40.53 -24.79
N ILE A 128 -29.61 -39.93 -23.75
CA ILE A 128 -29.92 -40.61 -22.49
C ILE A 128 -31.43 -40.61 -22.29
N SER A 129 -32.00 -41.77 -21.94
CA SER A 129 -33.41 -41.94 -21.63
C SER A 129 -33.58 -42.62 -20.27
N VAL A 130 -34.37 -42.02 -19.38
CA VAL A 130 -34.78 -42.63 -18.10
C VAL A 130 -36.30 -42.69 -18.06
N GLY A 131 -36.85 -43.90 -18.02
CA GLY A 131 -38.31 -44.10 -18.04
C GLY A 131 -39.00 -43.58 -19.30
N GLY A 132 -38.27 -43.43 -20.41
CA GLY A 132 -38.75 -42.87 -21.67
C GLY A 132 -38.60 -41.35 -21.82
N ALA A 133 -38.12 -40.65 -20.79
CA ALA A 133 -37.81 -39.22 -20.86
C ALA A 133 -36.35 -39.00 -21.30
N ALA A 134 -36.14 -38.18 -22.33
CA ALA A 134 -34.81 -37.79 -22.79
C ALA A 134 -34.14 -36.79 -21.82
N ILE A 135 -32.86 -37.00 -21.53
CA ILE A 135 -32.10 -36.25 -20.53
C ILE A 135 -30.74 -35.84 -21.10
N THR A 136 -30.30 -34.63 -20.78
CA THR A 136 -29.02 -34.07 -21.25
C THR A 136 -28.08 -33.64 -20.11
N GLY A 137 -28.55 -33.65 -18.86
CA GLY A 137 -27.78 -33.21 -17.70
C GLY A 137 -28.47 -33.59 -16.39
N TYR A 138 -29.45 -32.79 -15.96
CA TYR A 138 -30.25 -33.05 -14.77
C TYR A 138 -31.67 -33.51 -15.14
N PHE A 139 -32.18 -34.47 -14.39
CA PHE A 139 -33.56 -34.91 -14.46
C PHE A 139 -34.09 -35.23 -13.07
N SER A 140 -35.35 -34.89 -12.81
CA SER A 140 -36.07 -35.40 -11.65
C SER A 140 -37.54 -35.63 -11.96
N THR A 141 -38.13 -36.65 -11.34
CA THR A 141 -39.59 -36.83 -11.35
C THR A 141 -40.27 -35.89 -10.37
N GLU A 142 -41.58 -35.67 -10.55
CA GLU A 142 -42.42 -35.08 -9.52
C GLU A 142 -42.45 -35.95 -8.26
N TRP A 143 -42.69 -35.31 -7.11
CA TRP A 143 -42.85 -36.02 -5.85
C TRP A 143 -44.10 -36.90 -5.86
N ALA A 144 -43.94 -38.19 -5.60
CA ALA A 144 -45.02 -39.16 -5.54
C ALA A 144 -45.21 -39.69 -4.12
N LEU A 145 -46.46 -39.71 -3.65
CA LEU A 145 -46.81 -40.20 -2.31
C LEU A 145 -46.79 -41.73 -2.26
N GLN A 146 -46.05 -42.27 -1.29
CA GLN A 146 -45.98 -43.68 -0.96
C GLN A 146 -46.48 -43.92 0.46
N ALA A 147 -47.33 -44.93 0.62
CA ALA A 147 -47.82 -45.34 1.93
C ALA A 147 -46.67 -45.93 2.77
N ALA A 148 -46.81 -45.84 4.10
CA ALA A 148 -45.96 -46.58 5.02
C ALA A 148 -45.96 -48.08 4.72
N THR A 149 -44.84 -48.74 4.98
CA THR A 149 -44.71 -50.18 4.96
C THR A 149 -44.88 -50.74 6.38
N ASP A 150 -45.31 -51.99 6.49
CA ASP A 150 -45.42 -52.71 7.76
C ASP A 150 -44.04 -53.18 8.30
N GLY A 151 -42.96 -52.46 7.95
CA GLY A 151 -41.57 -52.78 8.27
C GLY A 151 -40.88 -53.72 7.26
N GLY A 152 -41.48 -53.96 6.09
CA GLY A 152 -40.92 -54.76 4.99
C GLY A 152 -40.59 -53.95 3.73
N GLU A 153 -39.85 -54.54 2.80
CA GLU A 153 -39.50 -53.94 1.51
C GLU A 153 -40.67 -54.00 0.51
N ARG A 154 -41.00 -52.88 -0.12
CA ARG A 154 -42.02 -52.80 -1.19
C ARG A 154 -41.44 -52.16 -2.45
N LEU A 155 -41.44 -52.88 -3.57
CA LEU A 155 -41.11 -52.31 -4.88
C LEU A 155 -42.10 -51.18 -5.23
N ILE A 156 -41.56 -50.02 -5.58
CA ILE A 156 -42.31 -48.84 -6.01
C ILE A 156 -42.44 -48.87 -7.53
N GLU A 157 -41.30 -48.90 -8.22
CA GLU A 157 -41.23 -48.88 -9.68
C GLU A 157 -39.91 -49.49 -10.18
N ALA A 158 -39.90 -49.90 -11.44
CA ALA A 158 -38.71 -50.33 -12.16
C ALA A 158 -38.60 -49.53 -13.47
N VAL A 159 -37.49 -48.84 -13.66
CA VAL A 159 -37.31 -47.76 -14.63
C VAL A 159 -36.19 -48.15 -15.59
N ALA A 160 -36.51 -48.23 -16.88
CA ALA A 160 -35.52 -48.51 -17.91
C ALA A 160 -34.63 -47.28 -18.12
N VAL A 161 -33.32 -47.51 -18.13
CA VAL A 161 -32.29 -46.53 -18.42
C VAL A 161 -31.58 -46.97 -19.69
N SER A 162 -31.50 -46.09 -20.68
CA SER A 162 -30.80 -46.31 -21.94
C SER A 162 -29.87 -45.15 -22.21
N VAL A 163 -28.63 -45.46 -22.58
CA VAL A 163 -27.58 -44.50 -22.89
C VAL A 163 -26.92 -44.90 -24.20
N GLU A 164 -26.94 -44.00 -25.18
CA GLU A 164 -26.33 -44.21 -26.49
C GLU A 164 -25.42 -43.03 -26.82
N LEU A 165 -24.20 -43.30 -27.27
CA LEU A 165 -23.41 -42.33 -28.02
C LEU A 165 -23.79 -42.51 -29.50
N PRO A 166 -24.56 -41.60 -30.13
CA PRO A 166 -25.09 -41.81 -31.47
C PRO A 166 -23.96 -42.04 -32.48
N VAL A 167 -24.22 -42.81 -33.53
CA VAL A 167 -23.25 -43.03 -34.64
C VAL A 167 -22.83 -41.70 -35.31
N GLU A 168 -23.70 -40.69 -35.24
CA GLU A 168 -23.45 -39.35 -35.78
C GLU A 168 -22.60 -38.46 -34.85
N ALA A 169 -22.30 -38.91 -33.62
CA ALA A 169 -21.48 -38.16 -32.69
C ALA A 169 -20.10 -37.87 -33.28
N THR A 170 -19.59 -36.67 -33.02
CA THR A 170 -18.41 -36.15 -33.72
C THR A 170 -17.10 -36.66 -33.14
N GLN A 171 -17.12 -37.22 -31.93
CA GLN A 171 -15.95 -37.63 -31.17
C GLN A 171 -16.30 -38.64 -30.07
N SER A 172 -15.28 -39.26 -29.49
CA SER A 172 -15.44 -40.09 -28.28
C SER A 172 -15.84 -39.24 -27.07
N ALA A 173 -16.60 -39.84 -26.16
CA ALA A 173 -17.13 -39.18 -24.99
C ALA A 173 -17.01 -40.05 -23.74
N THR A 174 -16.93 -39.39 -22.58
CA THR A 174 -16.93 -40.04 -21.27
C THR A 174 -18.14 -39.57 -20.49
N LEU A 175 -18.83 -40.51 -19.83
CA LEU A 175 -20.02 -40.27 -19.06
C LEU A 175 -19.78 -40.63 -17.59
N SER A 176 -20.26 -39.79 -16.69
CA SER A 176 -20.52 -40.10 -15.29
C SER A 176 -21.97 -39.75 -14.98
N MET A 177 -22.78 -40.78 -14.79
CA MET A 177 -24.21 -40.68 -14.50
C MET A 177 -24.46 -41.17 -13.07
N THR A 178 -25.19 -40.40 -12.28
CA THR A 178 -25.64 -40.84 -10.95
C THR A 178 -27.16 -40.80 -10.90
N LEU A 179 -27.79 -41.94 -10.59
CA LEU A 179 -29.22 -42.04 -10.35
C LEU A 179 -29.48 -42.32 -8.88
N ARG A 180 -30.40 -41.59 -8.26
CA ARG A 180 -30.79 -41.82 -6.87
C ARG A 180 -32.29 -41.66 -6.68
N ALA A 181 -32.79 -42.21 -5.59
CA ALA A 181 -34.14 -41.96 -5.12
C ALA A 181 -34.06 -41.14 -3.83
N GLU A 182 -34.73 -40.00 -3.83
CA GLU A 182 -34.84 -39.12 -2.67
C GLU A 182 -36.18 -39.33 -1.99
N ALA A 183 -36.22 -39.21 -0.67
CA ALA A 183 -37.45 -39.32 0.09
C ALA A 183 -37.51 -38.41 1.30
N VAL A 184 -38.72 -37.91 1.55
CA VAL A 184 -39.07 -37.10 2.70
C VAL A 184 -40.40 -37.58 3.27
N GLN A 185 -40.67 -37.29 4.55
CA GLN A 185 -41.97 -37.59 5.13
C GLN A 185 -43.07 -36.83 4.38
N SER A 186 -44.27 -37.40 4.26
CA SER A 186 -45.32 -36.86 3.37
C SER A 186 -45.86 -35.47 3.75
N ASN A 187 -45.54 -34.97 4.93
CA ASN A 187 -45.88 -33.63 5.42
C ASN A 187 -44.72 -32.63 5.29
N ALA A 188 -43.57 -33.04 4.74
CA ALA A 188 -42.43 -32.16 4.50
C ALA A 188 -42.70 -31.22 3.31
N SER A 189 -42.23 -29.98 3.42
CA SER A 189 -42.27 -29.02 2.31
C SER A 189 -41.28 -29.42 1.21
N THR A 190 -41.77 -29.62 -0.01
CA THR A 190 -40.97 -30.02 -1.17
C THR A 190 -40.29 -28.84 -1.89
N ASP A 191 -40.72 -27.61 -1.60
CA ASP A 191 -40.13 -26.37 -2.13
C ASP A 191 -38.86 -25.95 -1.36
N MET A 192 -38.53 -26.70 -0.30
CA MET A 192 -37.37 -26.51 0.56
C MET A 192 -36.44 -27.72 0.48
N VAL A 193 -35.15 -27.48 0.20
CA VAL A 193 -34.11 -28.53 0.22
C VAL A 193 -33.26 -28.32 1.47
N GLY A 194 -33.17 -29.32 2.35
CA GLY A 194 -32.32 -29.28 3.54
C GLY A 194 -30.98 -29.96 3.27
N ILE A 195 -29.88 -29.33 3.66
CA ILE A 195 -28.51 -29.87 3.57
C ILE A 195 -27.91 -29.93 4.97
N SER A 196 -27.52 -31.12 5.40
CA SER A 196 -27.07 -31.42 6.77
C SER A 196 -25.61 -31.85 6.86
N ASN A 197 -24.96 -32.15 5.73
CA ASN A 197 -23.58 -32.64 5.70
C ASN A 197 -22.89 -32.33 4.36
N ALA A 198 -21.58 -32.58 4.31
CA ALA A 198 -20.75 -32.27 3.14
C ALA A 198 -21.10 -33.08 1.90
N ALA A 199 -21.53 -34.35 2.05
CA ALA A 199 -21.91 -35.20 0.92
C ALA A 199 -23.18 -34.66 0.23
N GLU A 200 -24.19 -34.28 1.03
CA GLU A 200 -25.41 -33.62 0.52
C GLU A 200 -25.09 -32.29 -0.17
N LEU A 201 -24.16 -31.49 0.37
CA LEU A 201 -23.74 -30.24 -0.25
C LEU A 201 -23.02 -30.46 -1.60
N ARG A 202 -22.16 -31.49 -1.69
CA ARG A 202 -21.48 -31.89 -2.93
C ARG A 202 -22.46 -32.42 -3.97
N ALA A 203 -23.43 -33.24 -3.55
CA ALA A 203 -24.49 -33.74 -4.43
C ALA A 203 -25.33 -32.58 -4.99
N PHE A 204 -25.70 -31.62 -4.13
CA PHE A 204 -26.39 -30.40 -4.55
C PHE A 204 -25.58 -29.59 -5.57
N ALA A 205 -24.27 -29.41 -5.35
CA ALA A 205 -23.41 -28.74 -6.32
C ALA A 205 -23.39 -29.47 -7.68
N ALA A 206 -23.34 -30.80 -7.68
CA ALA A 206 -23.40 -31.60 -8.89
C ALA A 206 -24.73 -31.41 -9.64
N GLU A 207 -25.87 -31.36 -8.94
CA GLU A 207 -27.18 -31.12 -9.56
C GLU A 207 -27.25 -29.77 -10.27
N VAL A 208 -26.82 -28.70 -9.59
CA VAL A 208 -26.81 -27.36 -10.18
C VAL A 208 -25.92 -27.34 -11.42
N ASN A 209 -24.74 -27.94 -11.34
CA ASN A 209 -23.80 -28.02 -12.46
C ASN A 209 -24.34 -28.84 -13.65
N CYS A 210 -25.26 -29.77 -13.39
CA CYS A 210 -25.96 -30.54 -14.43
C CYS A 210 -27.23 -29.84 -14.96
N GLY A 211 -27.63 -28.69 -14.42
CA GLY A 211 -28.74 -27.87 -14.94
C GLY A 211 -29.91 -27.63 -13.99
N ASN A 212 -29.89 -28.16 -12.75
CA ASN A 212 -30.90 -27.82 -11.74
C ASN A 212 -30.63 -26.43 -11.15
N THR A 213 -31.00 -25.37 -11.85
CA THR A 213 -30.74 -23.98 -11.43
C THR A 213 -31.41 -23.59 -10.10
N CYS A 214 -32.36 -24.40 -9.61
CA CYS A 214 -33.13 -24.17 -8.39
C CYS A 214 -33.93 -22.86 -8.38
N GLU A 215 -34.29 -22.34 -9.56
CA GLU A 215 -35.14 -21.16 -9.69
C GLU A 215 -36.45 -21.34 -8.92
N GLY A 216 -36.81 -20.35 -8.09
CA GLY A 216 -38.00 -20.39 -7.24
C GLY A 216 -37.92 -21.30 -6.00
N LYS A 217 -36.80 -21.99 -5.76
CA LYS A 217 -36.62 -22.89 -4.61
C LYS A 217 -35.74 -22.26 -3.51
N THR A 218 -35.94 -22.73 -2.28
CA THR A 218 -35.07 -22.38 -1.14
C THR A 218 -34.28 -23.60 -0.68
N VAL A 219 -32.97 -23.47 -0.61
CA VAL A 219 -32.02 -24.46 -0.08
C VAL A 219 -31.54 -23.96 1.28
N LYS A 220 -31.54 -24.82 2.29
CA LYS A 220 -31.22 -24.47 3.66
C LYS A 220 -30.14 -25.36 4.24
N LEU A 221 -29.18 -24.75 4.93
CA LEU A 221 -28.31 -25.52 5.82
C LEU A 221 -29.07 -25.89 7.09
N LEU A 222 -28.96 -27.15 7.51
CA LEU A 222 -29.57 -27.68 8.74
C LEU A 222 -28.55 -27.92 9.84
N ALA A 223 -27.27 -27.84 9.52
CA ALA A 223 -26.14 -28.01 10.42
C ALA A 223 -24.92 -27.27 9.87
N ASP A 224 -23.90 -27.11 10.72
CA ASP A 224 -22.57 -26.72 10.27
C ASP A 224 -21.97 -27.85 9.43
N ILE A 225 -21.24 -27.48 8.38
CA ILE A 225 -20.65 -28.40 7.40
C ILE A 225 -19.14 -28.18 7.36
N ASP A 226 -18.38 -29.26 7.56
CA ASP A 226 -16.94 -29.28 7.31
C ASP A 226 -16.68 -29.91 5.93
N LEU A 227 -16.04 -29.17 5.03
CA LEU A 227 -15.62 -29.67 3.72
C LEU A 227 -14.27 -30.41 3.75
N GLU A 228 -13.66 -30.53 4.94
CA GLU A 228 -12.50 -31.35 5.27
C GLU A 228 -11.22 -30.97 4.49
N ASN A 229 -11.15 -29.77 3.90
CA ASN A 229 -10.12 -29.35 2.94
C ASN A 229 -10.05 -30.27 1.70
N GLU A 230 -11.14 -30.98 1.38
CA GLU A 230 -11.26 -31.77 0.16
C GLU A 230 -11.63 -30.86 -1.02
N GLU A 231 -11.04 -31.13 -2.20
CA GLU A 231 -11.24 -30.29 -3.40
C GLU A 231 -12.72 -30.06 -3.69
N TRP A 232 -13.08 -28.79 -3.86
CA TRP A 232 -14.44 -28.34 -4.06
C TRP A 232 -14.71 -28.00 -5.52
N THR A 233 -15.80 -28.54 -6.07
CA THR A 233 -16.34 -28.12 -7.36
C THR A 233 -17.37 -27.02 -7.12
N PRO A 234 -17.16 -25.79 -7.64
CA PRO A 234 -18.08 -24.68 -7.42
C PRO A 234 -19.52 -24.97 -7.86
N ILE A 235 -20.50 -24.44 -7.13
CA ILE A 235 -21.92 -24.46 -7.53
C ILE A 235 -22.12 -23.44 -8.66
N GLY A 236 -22.41 -23.93 -9.87
CA GLY A 236 -22.41 -23.13 -11.09
C GLY A 236 -20.98 -22.75 -11.49
N THR A 237 -20.41 -23.33 -12.54
CA THR A 237 -18.96 -23.27 -12.78
C THR A 237 -18.43 -22.05 -13.54
N ASN A 238 -19.27 -21.27 -14.22
CA ASN A 238 -18.82 -20.07 -14.95
C ASN A 238 -19.93 -19.03 -15.26
N ALA A 239 -19.48 -17.82 -15.56
CA ALA A 239 -20.26 -16.61 -15.80
C ALA A 239 -21.11 -16.62 -17.08
N ASP A 240 -20.89 -17.53 -18.03
CA ASP A 240 -21.69 -17.62 -19.27
C ASP A 240 -22.64 -18.83 -19.30
N SER A 241 -22.45 -19.80 -18.41
CA SER A 241 -23.27 -21.01 -18.34
C SER A 241 -24.75 -20.71 -18.02
N GLY A 242 -25.67 -21.47 -18.61
CA GLY A 242 -27.08 -21.47 -18.20
C GLY A 242 -27.30 -22.08 -16.80
N ASN A 243 -26.33 -22.83 -16.29
CA ASN A 243 -26.42 -23.64 -15.08
C ASN A 243 -26.02 -22.85 -13.81
N LYS A 244 -26.30 -21.55 -13.75
CA LYS A 244 -26.07 -20.74 -12.55
C LYS A 244 -27.09 -21.10 -11.48
N PHE A 245 -26.71 -20.99 -10.22
CA PHE A 245 -27.69 -21.07 -9.14
C PHE A 245 -28.58 -19.81 -9.15
N LYS A 246 -29.90 -20.01 -9.21
CA LYS A 246 -30.94 -18.97 -9.26
C LYS A 246 -31.94 -19.05 -8.09
N GLY A 247 -31.75 -19.99 -7.17
CA GLY A 247 -32.58 -20.13 -5.98
C GLY A 247 -32.15 -19.21 -4.84
N VAL A 248 -32.66 -19.51 -3.64
CA VAL A 248 -32.18 -18.92 -2.38
C VAL A 248 -31.40 -19.98 -1.63
N PHE A 249 -30.14 -19.70 -1.29
CA PHE A 249 -29.33 -20.51 -0.38
C PHE A 249 -29.26 -19.80 0.97
N ASP A 250 -29.99 -20.32 1.95
CA ASP A 250 -30.12 -19.79 3.29
C ASP A 250 -29.27 -20.61 4.26
N GLY A 251 -28.17 -20.03 4.73
CA GLY A 251 -27.28 -20.67 5.68
C GLY A 251 -27.89 -20.83 7.08
N GLN A 252 -28.98 -20.13 7.40
CA GLN A 252 -29.62 -20.13 8.73
C GLN A 252 -28.65 -19.86 9.91
N GLY A 253 -27.56 -19.12 9.65
CA GLY A 253 -26.48 -18.84 10.59
C GLY A 253 -25.45 -19.96 10.76
N HIS A 254 -25.56 -21.06 10.02
CA HIS A 254 -24.61 -22.17 10.04
C HIS A 254 -23.28 -21.82 9.37
N THR A 255 -22.26 -22.61 9.70
CA THR A 255 -20.91 -22.46 9.18
C THR A 255 -20.58 -23.52 8.13
N ILE A 256 -20.03 -23.12 6.99
CA ILE A 256 -19.29 -24.01 6.09
C ILE A 256 -17.79 -23.78 6.32
N SER A 257 -17.05 -24.82 6.70
CA SER A 257 -15.63 -24.72 7.03
C SER A 257 -14.73 -25.46 6.05
N ASN A 258 -13.47 -25.04 5.97
CA ASN A 258 -12.40 -25.73 5.24
C ASN A 258 -12.66 -25.93 3.74
N LEU A 259 -13.29 -24.94 3.08
CA LEU A 259 -13.43 -24.91 1.62
C LEU A 259 -12.05 -24.88 0.96
N LYS A 260 -11.78 -25.81 0.03
CA LYS A 260 -10.53 -25.83 -0.75
C LYS A 260 -10.80 -25.85 -2.25
N ILE A 261 -10.16 -24.94 -2.99
CA ILE A 261 -10.20 -24.91 -4.46
C ILE A 261 -8.79 -24.72 -4.99
N THR A 262 -8.33 -25.65 -5.83
CA THR A 262 -7.08 -25.51 -6.59
C THR A 262 -7.40 -25.54 -8.09
N GLN A 263 -7.28 -24.40 -8.78
CA GLN A 263 -7.54 -24.31 -10.23
C GLN A 263 -6.58 -23.34 -10.91
N THR A 264 -5.37 -23.80 -11.22
CA THR A 264 -4.30 -22.92 -11.73
C THR A 264 -4.14 -22.96 -13.26
N GLU A 265 -4.94 -23.79 -13.92
CA GLU A 265 -4.90 -24.02 -15.36
C GLU A 265 -5.61 -22.91 -16.16
N ASN A 266 -5.30 -22.80 -17.45
CA ASN A 266 -5.93 -21.85 -18.36
C ASN A 266 -7.34 -22.32 -18.77
N LEU A 267 -8.29 -22.26 -17.83
CA LEU A 267 -9.68 -22.65 -18.03
C LEU A 267 -10.61 -21.47 -17.78
N TYR A 268 -11.66 -21.35 -18.59
CA TYR A 268 -12.70 -20.34 -18.41
C TYR A 268 -13.69 -20.75 -17.30
N ARG A 269 -13.34 -20.47 -16.04
CA ARG A 269 -14.07 -20.94 -14.86
C ARG A 269 -14.03 -19.94 -13.71
N ALA A 270 -15.18 -19.72 -13.07
CA ALA A 270 -15.27 -18.93 -11.85
C ALA A 270 -15.09 -19.80 -10.60
N SER A 271 -14.54 -19.22 -9.54
CA SER A 271 -14.19 -19.97 -8.32
C SER A 271 -14.78 -19.35 -7.05
N GLY A 272 -15.31 -20.23 -6.20
CA GLY A 272 -15.89 -19.95 -4.89
C GLY A 272 -16.79 -21.11 -4.45
N LEU A 273 -17.47 -20.97 -3.30
CA LEU A 273 -18.54 -21.90 -2.94
C LEU A 273 -19.54 -22.01 -4.10
N PHE A 274 -19.92 -20.86 -4.64
CA PHE A 274 -20.55 -20.68 -5.94
C PHE A 274 -19.51 -20.17 -6.94
N GLY A 275 -19.44 -20.76 -8.13
CA GLY A 275 -18.64 -20.16 -9.20
C GLY A 275 -19.42 -19.00 -9.82
N ALA A 276 -20.69 -19.23 -10.15
CA ALA A 276 -21.58 -18.22 -10.72
C ALA A 276 -22.95 -18.21 -10.03
N LEU A 277 -23.32 -17.04 -9.50
CA LEU A 277 -24.55 -16.78 -8.77
C LEU A 277 -25.47 -15.84 -9.55
N ASN A 278 -26.74 -16.22 -9.69
CA ASN A 278 -27.82 -15.36 -10.17
C ASN A 278 -29.08 -15.52 -9.31
N GLY A 279 -28.87 -15.86 -8.04
CA GLY A 279 -29.87 -16.03 -6.99
C GLY A 279 -29.37 -15.39 -5.68
N THR A 280 -29.93 -15.81 -4.55
CA THR A 280 -29.56 -15.24 -3.24
C THR A 280 -28.73 -16.21 -2.42
N VAL A 281 -27.66 -15.72 -1.79
CA VAL A 281 -26.97 -16.42 -0.69
C VAL A 281 -27.10 -15.57 0.55
N LYS A 282 -27.54 -16.14 1.66
CA LYS A 282 -27.74 -15.38 2.90
C LYS A 282 -27.46 -16.13 4.18
N ASP A 283 -27.24 -15.35 5.25
CA ASP A 283 -27.18 -15.81 6.63
C ASP A 283 -26.22 -16.99 6.80
N LEU A 284 -24.98 -16.85 6.31
CA LEU A 284 -23.98 -17.92 6.22
C LEU A 284 -22.64 -17.46 6.83
N VAL A 285 -21.95 -18.38 7.49
CA VAL A 285 -20.53 -18.20 7.86
C VAL A 285 -19.68 -19.13 7.00
N VAL A 286 -18.57 -18.63 6.45
CA VAL A 286 -17.53 -19.46 5.82
C VAL A 286 -16.21 -19.24 6.55
N ASP A 287 -15.61 -20.32 7.07
CA ASP A 287 -14.38 -20.26 7.89
C ASP A 287 -13.25 -21.13 7.31
N GLY A 288 -12.04 -20.58 7.26
CA GLY A 288 -10.85 -21.34 6.87
C GLY A 288 -10.77 -21.71 5.39
N ALA A 289 -11.38 -20.91 4.50
CA ALA A 289 -11.33 -21.16 3.06
C ALA A 289 -9.91 -20.96 2.49
N LYS A 290 -9.49 -21.86 1.58
CA LYS A 290 -8.21 -21.82 0.86
C LYS A 290 -8.46 -21.95 -0.63
N ILE A 291 -8.23 -20.87 -1.36
CA ILE A 291 -8.50 -20.80 -2.80
C ILE A 291 -7.24 -20.34 -3.52
N ASP A 292 -6.69 -21.19 -4.39
CA ASP A 292 -5.66 -20.82 -5.36
C ASP A 292 -6.21 -21.11 -6.76
N ALA A 293 -6.76 -20.07 -7.38
CA ALA A 293 -7.49 -20.18 -8.63
C ALA A 293 -7.03 -19.14 -9.64
N ARG A 294 -7.16 -19.47 -10.93
CA ARG A 294 -6.92 -18.61 -12.07
C ARG A 294 -8.02 -18.90 -13.09
N SER A 295 -8.51 -17.86 -13.75
CA SER A 295 -9.48 -18.01 -14.83
C SER A 295 -8.89 -17.47 -16.13
N GLY A 296 -8.81 -18.34 -17.12
CA GLY A 296 -8.44 -18.00 -18.50
C GLY A 296 -9.53 -17.23 -19.23
N PRO A 297 -9.23 -16.61 -20.38
CA PRO A 297 -10.25 -16.06 -21.26
C PRO A 297 -11.10 -17.17 -21.89
N ALA A 298 -12.33 -16.82 -22.28
CA ALA A 298 -13.12 -17.67 -23.16
C ALA A 298 -12.49 -17.71 -24.56
N GLU A 299 -12.84 -18.71 -25.36
CA GLU A 299 -12.37 -18.80 -26.75
C GLU A 299 -12.69 -17.50 -27.52
N GLY A 300 -11.66 -16.94 -28.18
CA GLY A 300 -11.77 -15.71 -28.95
C GLY A 300 -11.82 -14.41 -28.12
N ARG A 301 -11.59 -14.46 -26.80
CA ARG A 301 -11.48 -13.27 -25.92
C ARG A 301 -10.06 -13.06 -25.42
N ASP A 302 -9.74 -11.81 -25.07
CA ASP A 302 -8.43 -11.43 -24.53
C ASP A 302 -8.38 -11.44 -23.00
N SER A 303 -9.53 -11.54 -22.32
CA SER A 303 -9.66 -11.55 -20.86
C SER A 303 -10.81 -12.44 -20.41
N THR A 304 -10.76 -12.88 -19.16
CA THR A 304 -11.86 -13.57 -18.49
C THR A 304 -12.90 -12.57 -17.96
N ASP A 305 -14.15 -13.04 -17.83
CA ASP A 305 -15.26 -12.37 -17.13
C ASP A 305 -15.72 -13.19 -15.88
N ASN A 306 -14.87 -14.13 -15.45
CA ASN A 306 -15.06 -14.91 -14.24
C ASN A 306 -14.24 -14.31 -13.09
N GLY A 307 -14.86 -14.18 -11.93
CA GLY A 307 -14.17 -13.78 -10.71
C GLY A 307 -13.81 -14.95 -9.80
N ILE A 308 -13.07 -14.62 -8.75
CA ILE A 308 -12.55 -15.56 -7.76
C ILE A 308 -12.84 -15.00 -6.37
N ALA A 309 -13.56 -15.75 -5.53
CA ALA A 309 -13.84 -15.35 -4.16
C ALA A 309 -14.24 -16.52 -3.28
N VAL A 310 -14.45 -16.29 -1.99
CA VAL A 310 -14.89 -17.35 -1.07
C VAL A 310 -16.35 -17.75 -1.31
N VAL A 311 -17.26 -16.77 -1.44
CA VAL A 311 -18.71 -17.05 -1.56
C VAL A 311 -19.10 -17.24 -3.01
N ALA A 312 -18.86 -16.25 -3.87
CA ALA A 312 -19.24 -16.31 -5.28
C ALA A 312 -18.14 -15.75 -6.19
N GLY A 313 -17.61 -16.57 -7.11
CA GLY A 313 -16.66 -16.08 -8.12
C GLY A 313 -17.25 -14.94 -8.93
N SER A 314 -18.42 -15.15 -9.52
CA SER A 314 -19.18 -14.14 -10.26
C SER A 314 -20.62 -14.03 -9.77
N VAL A 315 -21.14 -12.81 -9.70
CA VAL A 315 -22.54 -12.48 -9.38
C VAL A 315 -23.16 -11.77 -10.58
N TYR A 316 -24.32 -12.22 -11.05
CA TYR A 316 -25.02 -11.66 -12.23
C TYR A 316 -26.30 -10.91 -11.85
N ASN A 317 -26.89 -10.18 -12.80
CA ASN A 317 -27.89 -9.09 -12.66
C ASN A 317 -28.98 -9.18 -11.55
N TYR A 318 -29.31 -10.37 -11.04
CA TYR A 318 -30.30 -10.57 -9.96
C TYR A 318 -29.72 -11.21 -8.70
N GLY A 319 -28.42 -11.47 -8.70
CA GLY A 319 -27.68 -12.10 -7.62
C GLY A 319 -27.52 -11.17 -6.43
N THR A 320 -27.78 -11.71 -5.24
CA THR A 320 -27.65 -10.99 -3.98
C THR A 320 -26.90 -11.84 -2.96
N ILE A 321 -25.94 -11.24 -2.26
CA ILE A 321 -25.28 -11.87 -1.11
C ILE A 321 -25.55 -10.99 0.10
N GLU A 322 -26.23 -11.53 1.10
CA GLU A 322 -26.65 -10.76 2.28
C GLU A 322 -26.28 -11.45 3.61
N ASN A 323 -25.80 -10.68 4.58
CA ASN A 323 -25.48 -11.19 5.93
C ASN A 323 -24.51 -12.39 5.95
N VAL A 324 -23.52 -12.41 5.05
CA VAL A 324 -22.50 -13.46 5.00
C VAL A 324 -21.22 -13.02 5.72
N THR A 325 -20.66 -13.90 6.54
CA THR A 325 -19.37 -13.67 7.22
C THR A 325 -18.31 -14.64 6.70
N VAL A 326 -17.16 -14.13 6.27
CA VAL A 326 -15.97 -14.92 5.92
C VAL A 326 -14.88 -14.68 6.96
N LEU A 327 -14.30 -15.76 7.48
CA LEU A 327 -13.25 -15.75 8.50
C LEU A 327 -12.04 -16.55 8.03
N ASN A 328 -10.84 -16.08 8.37
CA ASN A 328 -9.58 -16.82 8.24
C ASN A 328 -9.33 -17.39 6.83
N ALA A 329 -9.70 -16.66 5.79
CA ALA A 329 -9.58 -17.12 4.41
C ALA A 329 -8.23 -16.73 3.79
N ASP A 330 -7.71 -17.58 2.91
CA ASP A 330 -6.55 -17.32 2.05
C ASP A 330 -6.96 -17.52 0.59
N VAL A 331 -7.01 -16.43 -0.17
CA VAL A 331 -7.49 -16.41 -1.56
C VAL A 331 -6.41 -15.81 -2.45
N THR A 332 -6.02 -16.57 -3.47
CA THR A 332 -5.15 -16.13 -4.55
C THR A 332 -5.88 -16.31 -5.88
N GLY A 333 -6.09 -15.19 -6.58
CA GLY A 333 -6.65 -15.13 -7.93
C GLY A 333 -5.63 -14.63 -8.96
N ASN A 334 -6.03 -14.56 -10.23
CA ASN A 334 -5.33 -13.75 -11.25
C ASN A 334 -5.97 -12.37 -11.45
N ARG A 335 -7.29 -12.26 -11.29
CA ARG A 335 -8.03 -11.00 -11.45
C ARG A 335 -9.37 -11.08 -10.73
N TYR A 336 -10.02 -9.94 -10.50
CA TYR A 336 -11.39 -9.88 -9.96
C TYR A 336 -11.53 -10.72 -8.70
N THR A 337 -10.70 -10.42 -7.69
CA THR A 337 -10.58 -11.27 -6.51
C THR A 337 -11.19 -10.59 -5.29
N GLY A 338 -12.14 -11.26 -4.63
CA GLY A 338 -12.83 -10.70 -3.47
C GLY A 338 -12.91 -11.68 -2.30
N GLY A 339 -13.08 -11.16 -1.07
CA GLY A 339 -13.40 -12.01 0.07
C GLY A 339 -14.81 -12.58 0.00
N ILE A 340 -15.80 -11.79 -0.46
CA ILE A 340 -17.18 -12.26 -0.68
C ILE A 340 -17.41 -12.62 -2.14
N ALA A 341 -17.14 -11.69 -3.07
CA ALA A 341 -17.37 -11.92 -4.48
C ALA A 341 -16.31 -11.34 -5.40
N GLY A 342 -16.03 -12.01 -6.52
CA GLY A 342 -14.98 -11.57 -7.45
C GLY A 342 -15.47 -10.53 -8.45
N TYR A 343 -16.39 -10.93 -9.33
CA TYR A 343 -16.93 -10.13 -10.43
C TYR A 343 -18.43 -9.90 -10.24
N VAL A 344 -18.83 -8.66 -9.94
CA VAL A 344 -20.16 -8.36 -9.36
C VAL A 344 -21.01 -7.50 -10.30
N TYR A 345 -22.06 -8.10 -10.85
CA TYR A 345 -23.22 -7.44 -11.45
C TYR A 345 -24.46 -7.74 -10.59
N GLY A 346 -24.39 -7.40 -9.31
CA GLY A 346 -25.47 -7.65 -8.35
C GLY A 346 -25.28 -6.84 -7.06
N ASN A 347 -25.84 -7.33 -5.95
CA ASN A 347 -25.81 -6.62 -4.68
C ASN A 347 -25.12 -7.44 -3.58
N ILE A 348 -24.27 -6.78 -2.79
CA ILE A 348 -23.67 -7.34 -1.58
C ILE A 348 -24.05 -6.45 -0.40
N VAL A 349 -24.71 -7.01 0.60
CA VAL A 349 -25.30 -6.24 1.71
C VAL A 349 -24.98 -6.87 3.06
N GLY A 350 -24.56 -6.09 4.05
CA GLY A 350 -24.39 -6.60 5.42
C GLY A 350 -23.30 -7.67 5.59
N CYS A 351 -22.39 -7.81 4.62
CA CYS A 351 -21.39 -8.88 4.62
C CYS A 351 -20.11 -8.47 5.33
N THR A 352 -19.43 -9.42 5.96
CA THR A 352 -18.21 -9.16 6.73
C THR A 352 -17.09 -10.11 6.38
N VAL A 353 -15.86 -9.62 6.22
CA VAL A 353 -14.65 -10.42 6.02
C VAL A 353 -13.64 -10.08 7.11
N LYS A 354 -13.11 -11.09 7.82
CA LYS A 354 -12.14 -10.88 8.90
C LYS A 354 -10.94 -11.81 8.84
N TYR A 355 -9.78 -11.25 9.19
CA TYR A 355 -8.53 -11.99 9.37
C TYR A 355 -8.13 -12.82 8.14
N SER A 356 -8.43 -12.30 6.96
CA SER A 356 -8.24 -12.98 5.68
C SER A 356 -7.16 -12.30 4.82
N SER A 357 -6.54 -13.08 3.95
CA SER A 357 -5.60 -12.64 2.92
C SER A 357 -6.25 -12.84 1.55
N ILE A 358 -6.47 -11.76 0.81
CA ILE A 358 -7.05 -11.80 -0.53
C ILE A 358 -6.02 -11.22 -1.49
N SER A 359 -5.61 -11.96 -2.52
CA SER A 359 -4.56 -11.51 -3.43
C SER A 359 -4.83 -11.86 -4.89
N ALA A 360 -4.26 -11.08 -5.80
CA ALA A 360 -4.16 -11.42 -7.21
C ALA A 360 -2.70 -11.42 -7.67
N VAL A 361 -2.35 -12.39 -8.50
CA VAL A 361 -1.02 -12.55 -9.12
C VAL A 361 -1.17 -12.52 -10.63
N PRO A 362 -0.40 -11.68 -11.35
CA PRO A 362 -0.49 -11.64 -12.81
C PRO A 362 -0.24 -13.00 -13.47
N ASP A 363 -1.06 -13.38 -14.44
CA ASP A 363 -0.93 -14.57 -15.28
C ASP A 363 -0.43 -14.22 -16.69
N ASN A 364 0.00 -15.22 -17.47
CA ASN A 364 0.47 -15.02 -18.86
C ASN A 364 -0.21 -16.00 -19.84
N PHE A 365 -1.51 -16.24 -19.68
CA PHE A 365 -2.24 -17.23 -20.49
C PHE A 365 -2.37 -16.86 -21.98
N THR A 366 -2.28 -15.58 -22.33
CA THR A 366 -2.40 -15.09 -23.72
C THR A 366 -1.06 -14.67 -24.33
N GLY A 367 0.07 -14.92 -23.64
CA GLY A 367 1.39 -14.47 -24.06
C GLY A 367 1.72 -13.02 -23.72
N VAL A 368 0.77 -12.30 -23.10
CA VAL A 368 0.98 -11.01 -22.43
C VAL A 368 0.53 -11.18 -20.98
N TYR A 369 1.30 -10.64 -20.03
CA TYR A 369 0.87 -10.63 -18.64
C TYR A 369 -0.46 -9.88 -18.51
N ASP A 370 -1.42 -10.52 -17.85
CA ASP A 370 -2.63 -9.86 -17.42
C ASP A 370 -2.28 -8.78 -16.36
N ASN A 371 -3.30 -8.10 -15.84
CA ASN A 371 -3.03 -6.99 -14.93
C ASN A 371 -3.01 -7.40 -13.46
N GLY A 372 -3.24 -8.66 -13.07
CA GLY A 372 -3.21 -9.01 -11.64
C GLY A 372 -4.07 -8.09 -10.76
N ASP A 373 -5.20 -7.58 -11.27
CA ASP A 373 -5.88 -6.37 -10.77
C ASP A 373 -7.30 -6.60 -10.23
N LYS A 374 -7.80 -5.58 -9.52
CA LYS A 374 -9.15 -5.48 -8.95
C LYS A 374 -9.35 -6.48 -7.81
N VAL A 375 -8.67 -6.18 -6.71
CA VAL A 375 -8.73 -6.97 -5.48
C VAL A 375 -9.37 -6.16 -4.37
N GLY A 376 -10.40 -6.73 -3.74
CA GLY A 376 -11.08 -6.11 -2.61
C GLY A 376 -11.31 -7.06 -1.45
N GLY A 377 -11.36 -6.52 -0.24
CA GLY A 377 -11.68 -7.34 0.94
C GLY A 377 -13.08 -7.92 0.86
N ILE A 378 -14.04 -7.20 0.26
CA ILE A 378 -15.40 -7.68 0.00
C ILE A 378 -15.58 -8.08 -1.47
N ALA A 379 -15.30 -7.16 -2.40
CA ALA A 379 -15.54 -7.36 -3.83
C ALA A 379 -14.32 -7.05 -4.69
N GLY A 380 -14.00 -7.89 -5.67
CA GLY A 380 -12.94 -7.58 -6.64
C GLY A 380 -13.33 -6.41 -7.55
N TYR A 381 -14.39 -6.59 -8.32
CA TYR A 381 -14.94 -5.62 -9.25
C TYR A 381 -16.46 -5.52 -9.14
N VAL A 382 -16.99 -4.29 -9.15
CA VAL A 382 -18.42 -4.01 -9.22
C VAL A 382 -18.74 -3.31 -10.54
N GLY A 383 -19.52 -3.98 -11.38
CA GLY A 383 -19.86 -3.57 -12.73
C GLY A 383 -20.89 -2.45 -12.81
N GLU A 384 -21.13 -1.98 -14.03
CA GLU A 384 -22.06 -0.91 -14.36
C GLU A 384 -23.53 -1.30 -14.12
N GLY A 385 -24.37 -0.29 -13.92
CA GLY A 385 -25.80 -0.46 -13.67
C GLY A 385 -26.15 -0.28 -12.20
N SER A 386 -27.25 -0.87 -11.74
CA SER A 386 -27.74 -0.72 -10.37
C SER A 386 -27.12 -1.75 -9.41
N ASN A 387 -25.79 -1.92 -9.47
CA ASN A 387 -25.02 -2.83 -8.62
C ASN A 387 -24.44 -2.10 -7.42
N SER A 388 -24.24 -2.80 -6.30
CA SER A 388 -23.78 -2.14 -5.08
C SER A 388 -23.13 -3.06 -4.04
N VAL A 389 -22.32 -2.43 -3.18
CA VAL A 389 -21.79 -3.00 -1.95
C VAL A 389 -22.20 -2.09 -0.80
N ARG A 390 -23.05 -2.57 0.09
CA ARG A 390 -23.65 -1.76 1.16
C ARG A 390 -23.50 -2.39 2.54
N ASP A 391 -23.24 -1.56 3.55
CA ASP A 391 -23.23 -1.99 4.96
C ASP A 391 -22.27 -3.15 5.24
N CYS A 392 -21.18 -3.24 4.47
CA CYS A 392 -20.21 -4.33 4.55
C CYS A 392 -19.00 -3.95 5.41
N SER A 393 -18.27 -4.93 5.95
CA SER A 393 -17.08 -4.67 6.76
C SER A 393 -15.89 -5.57 6.45
N ALA A 394 -14.70 -4.96 6.32
CA ALA A 394 -13.42 -5.67 6.27
C ALA A 394 -12.60 -5.36 7.53
N VAL A 395 -12.23 -6.39 8.29
CA VAL A 395 -11.53 -6.23 9.59
C VAL A 395 -10.28 -7.10 9.65
N GLY A 396 -9.09 -6.51 9.79
CA GLY A 396 -7.84 -7.27 9.85
C GLY A 396 -7.53 -7.99 8.54
N VAL A 397 -8.00 -7.46 7.41
CA VAL A 397 -7.86 -8.07 6.08
C VAL A 397 -6.59 -7.55 5.40
N THR A 398 -5.85 -8.43 4.74
CA THR A 398 -4.77 -8.05 3.82
C THR A 398 -5.25 -8.22 2.38
N VAL A 399 -5.19 -7.16 1.57
CA VAL A 399 -5.47 -7.19 0.13
C VAL A 399 -4.20 -6.90 -0.65
N LYS A 400 -3.89 -7.73 -1.64
CA LYS A 400 -2.70 -7.57 -2.49
C LYS A 400 -3.04 -7.68 -3.97
N ALA A 401 -2.61 -6.73 -4.79
CA ALA A 401 -2.70 -6.87 -6.24
C ALA A 401 -1.59 -6.10 -6.94
N TYR A 402 -1.51 -6.24 -8.25
CA TYR A 402 -0.58 -5.47 -9.08
C TYR A 402 -1.06 -4.02 -9.29
N ARG A 403 -2.37 -3.80 -9.40
CA ARG A 403 -3.04 -2.48 -9.34
C ARG A 403 -4.52 -2.63 -8.97
N ASP A 404 -5.20 -1.53 -8.67
CA ASP A 404 -6.62 -1.49 -8.28
C ASP A 404 -6.93 -2.32 -7.03
N VAL A 405 -6.49 -1.81 -5.87
CA VAL A 405 -6.54 -2.54 -4.58
C VAL A 405 -7.30 -1.73 -3.55
N GLY A 406 -8.43 -2.25 -3.05
CA GLY A 406 -9.25 -1.56 -2.05
C GLY A 406 -9.57 -2.43 -0.84
N GLY A 407 -9.69 -1.86 0.35
CA GLY A 407 -10.06 -2.64 1.52
C GLY A 407 -11.48 -3.22 1.46
N ILE A 408 -12.43 -2.56 0.77
CA ILE A 408 -13.75 -3.11 0.46
C ILE A 408 -13.81 -3.57 -1.00
N VAL A 409 -13.59 -2.67 -1.95
CA VAL A 409 -13.73 -2.95 -3.39
C VAL A 409 -12.46 -2.63 -4.17
N GLY A 410 -11.99 -3.55 -5.02
CA GLY A 410 -10.85 -3.32 -5.90
C GLY A 410 -11.13 -2.22 -6.93
N ALA A 411 -12.20 -2.35 -7.72
CA ALA A 411 -12.69 -1.29 -8.60
C ALA A 411 -14.22 -1.27 -8.73
N THR A 412 -14.82 -0.08 -8.86
CA THR A 412 -16.29 0.05 -8.88
C THR A 412 -16.81 1.04 -9.93
N TYR A 413 -17.86 0.64 -10.65
CA TYR A 413 -18.82 1.51 -11.32
C TYR A 413 -20.14 1.69 -10.54
N GLY A 414 -20.40 0.80 -9.57
CA GLY A 414 -21.58 0.83 -8.71
C GLY A 414 -21.35 1.55 -7.39
N ASP A 415 -22.37 1.55 -6.54
CA ASP A 415 -22.33 2.24 -5.25
C ASP A 415 -21.58 1.44 -4.18
N VAL A 416 -20.77 2.12 -3.37
CA VAL A 416 -20.11 1.58 -2.18
C VAL A 416 -20.45 2.48 -0.99
N THR A 417 -21.39 2.04 -0.16
CA THR A 417 -21.96 2.90 0.90
C THR A 417 -22.10 2.20 2.25
N GLY A 418 -21.99 2.95 3.35
CA GLY A 418 -22.19 2.40 4.70
C GLY A 418 -21.13 1.37 5.13
N CYS A 419 -20.04 1.21 4.36
CA CYS A 419 -19.06 0.17 4.62
C CYS A 419 -18.02 0.60 5.66
N THR A 420 -17.47 -0.36 6.40
CA THR A 420 -16.47 -0.11 7.45
C THR A 420 -15.18 -0.90 7.18
N VAL A 421 -14.06 -0.20 7.11
CA VAL A 421 -12.72 -0.83 7.08
C VAL A 421 -12.00 -0.60 8.39
N LYS A 422 -11.43 -1.68 8.93
CA LYS A 422 -10.70 -1.65 10.19
C LYS A 422 -9.46 -2.51 10.13
N ASP A 423 -8.31 -1.94 10.48
CA ASP A 423 -7.03 -2.67 10.55
C ASP A 423 -6.67 -3.37 9.22
N VAL A 424 -6.94 -2.74 8.06
CA VAL A 424 -6.71 -3.33 6.74
C VAL A 424 -5.31 -2.99 6.23
N LYS A 425 -4.66 -3.97 5.59
CA LYS A 425 -3.40 -3.81 4.87
C LYS A 425 -3.64 -3.90 3.37
N VAL A 426 -3.32 -2.83 2.64
CA VAL A 426 -3.43 -2.72 1.18
C VAL A 426 -2.03 -2.78 0.56
N ILE A 427 -1.80 -3.72 -0.35
CA ILE A 427 -0.50 -3.94 -0.99
C ILE A 427 -0.64 -3.83 -2.51
N ALA A 428 0.07 -2.89 -3.11
CA ALA A 428 0.29 -2.82 -4.55
C ALA A 428 1.70 -3.34 -4.86
N ASP A 429 1.81 -4.42 -5.64
CA ASP A 429 3.08 -5.09 -5.93
C ASP A 429 3.31 -5.24 -7.43
N GLN A 430 4.25 -4.46 -7.96
CA GLN A 430 4.65 -4.48 -9.37
C GLN A 430 6.04 -5.07 -9.61
N LEU A 431 6.69 -5.65 -8.59
CA LEU A 431 8.01 -6.26 -8.77
C LEU A 431 7.95 -7.41 -9.78
N GLY A 432 8.87 -7.38 -10.74
CA GLY A 432 8.97 -8.41 -11.80
C GLY A 432 8.07 -8.16 -13.01
N TYR A 433 7.27 -7.08 -13.00
CA TYR A 433 6.33 -6.74 -14.06
C TYR A 433 6.58 -5.30 -14.55
N ALA A 434 5.98 -4.92 -15.68
CA ALA A 434 6.07 -3.54 -16.18
C ALA A 434 5.39 -2.56 -15.21
N ASN A 435 5.72 -1.28 -15.24
CA ASN A 435 5.03 -0.31 -14.37
C ASN A 435 3.64 0.07 -14.93
N LYS A 436 2.65 0.20 -14.04
CA LYS A 436 1.31 0.73 -14.34
C LYS A 436 0.85 1.67 -13.25
N ASN A 437 -0.10 2.55 -13.59
CA ASN A 437 -0.77 3.40 -12.61
C ASN A 437 -1.41 2.55 -11.52
N VAL A 438 -1.00 2.80 -10.28
CA VAL A 438 -1.53 2.13 -9.09
C VAL A 438 -2.71 2.94 -8.58
N ASN A 439 -3.87 2.31 -8.48
CA ASN A 439 -5.02 2.85 -7.77
C ASN A 439 -5.23 2.02 -6.50
N SER A 440 -5.32 2.70 -5.37
CA SER A 440 -5.40 2.06 -4.06
C SER A 440 -6.15 2.95 -3.09
N GLY A 441 -6.92 2.36 -2.17
CA GLY A 441 -7.58 3.12 -1.12
C GLY A 441 -8.09 2.25 0.01
N SER A 442 -8.37 2.86 1.16
CA SER A 442 -8.88 2.13 2.33
C SER A 442 -10.21 1.44 1.99
N VAL A 443 -11.12 2.14 1.28
CA VAL A 443 -12.42 1.59 0.90
C VAL A 443 -12.40 1.06 -0.54
N VAL A 444 -12.06 1.91 -1.51
CA VAL A 444 -12.08 1.59 -2.94
C VAL A 444 -10.68 1.78 -3.53
N GLY A 445 -10.22 0.82 -4.34
CA GLY A 445 -8.98 0.92 -5.09
C GLY A 445 -9.10 1.91 -6.25
N ARG A 446 -9.99 1.59 -7.22
CA ARG A 446 -10.29 2.46 -8.37
C ARG A 446 -11.78 2.80 -8.45
N HIS A 447 -12.11 4.08 -8.32
CA HIS A 447 -13.46 4.61 -8.49
C HIS A 447 -13.68 5.05 -9.94
N LEU A 448 -14.61 4.39 -10.65
CA LEU A 448 -14.91 4.66 -12.06
C LEU A 448 -16.22 5.40 -12.24
N ASN A 449 -17.22 5.07 -11.44
CA ASN A 449 -18.52 5.72 -11.36
C ASN A 449 -19.23 5.29 -10.05
N GLY A 450 -20.45 5.76 -9.84
CA GLY A 450 -21.26 5.41 -8.67
C GLY A 450 -20.90 6.23 -7.44
N THR A 451 -21.68 6.09 -6.37
CA THR A 451 -21.46 6.83 -5.13
C THR A 451 -20.54 6.05 -4.20
N VAL A 452 -19.50 6.70 -3.66
CA VAL A 452 -18.67 6.18 -2.58
C VAL A 452 -18.83 7.11 -1.38
N ASP A 453 -19.76 6.79 -0.48
CA ASP A 453 -20.20 7.70 0.59
C ASP A 453 -20.57 6.95 1.87
N ASP A 454 -20.68 7.67 2.99
CA ASP A 454 -21.04 7.11 4.31
C ASP A 454 -20.15 5.93 4.75
N ASN A 455 -18.91 5.87 4.27
CA ASN A 455 -17.96 4.82 4.62
C ASN A 455 -17.08 5.24 5.79
N SER A 456 -16.79 4.30 6.69
CA SER A 456 -15.98 4.51 7.89
C SER A 456 -14.62 3.81 7.79
N VAL A 457 -13.57 4.54 8.13
CA VAL A 457 -12.20 4.01 8.27
C VAL A 457 -11.83 4.07 9.75
N ALA A 458 -11.54 2.92 10.36
CA ALA A 458 -11.22 2.81 11.77
C ALA A 458 -9.92 2.03 11.99
N GLY A 459 -9.29 2.20 13.16
CA GLY A 459 -8.04 1.52 13.47
C GLY A 459 -6.90 1.90 12.52
N THR A 460 -5.93 1.00 12.33
CA THR A 460 -4.72 1.31 11.55
C THR A 460 -4.82 0.77 10.12
N GLN A 461 -4.86 1.65 9.13
CA GLN A 461 -4.74 1.29 7.72
C GLN A 461 -3.27 1.32 7.30
N THR A 462 -2.81 0.25 6.67
CA THR A 462 -1.43 0.17 6.17
C THR A 462 -1.44 0.06 4.65
N PHE A 463 -0.65 0.88 3.98
CA PHE A 463 -0.43 0.81 2.54
C PHE A 463 1.03 0.42 2.26
N GLU A 464 1.23 -0.56 1.40
CA GLU A 464 2.55 -0.92 0.90
C GLU A 464 2.58 -0.88 -0.63
N TYR A 465 3.52 -0.11 -1.17
CA TYR A 465 3.78 0.00 -2.61
C TYR A 465 5.14 -0.61 -2.89
N ILE A 466 5.17 -1.66 -3.70
CA ILE A 466 6.35 -2.49 -3.91
C ILE A 466 6.68 -2.48 -5.41
N GLY A 467 7.87 -1.98 -5.76
CA GLY A 467 8.27 -1.81 -7.17
C GLY A 467 7.58 -0.65 -7.90
N CYS A 468 6.74 0.13 -7.22
CA CYS A 468 5.97 1.22 -7.80
C CYS A 468 5.84 2.43 -6.86
N VAL A 469 5.53 3.60 -7.43
CA VAL A 469 5.16 4.82 -6.69
C VAL A 469 3.64 4.96 -6.68
N PRO A 470 3.01 5.40 -5.58
CA PRO A 470 1.58 5.73 -5.54
C PRO A 470 1.21 6.75 -6.62
N ASN A 471 0.00 6.64 -7.18
CA ASN A 471 -0.53 7.65 -8.08
C ASN A 471 -1.20 8.77 -7.28
N GLY A 472 -0.95 10.03 -7.66
CA GLY A 472 -1.50 11.20 -6.97
C GLY A 472 -0.83 11.51 -5.64
N THR A 473 -1.49 12.31 -4.81
CA THR A 473 -1.00 12.68 -3.48
C THR A 473 -1.21 11.55 -2.48
N VAL A 474 -0.15 11.18 -1.76
CA VAL A 474 -0.21 10.29 -0.60
C VAL A 474 -0.73 11.09 0.59
N VAL A 475 -1.97 10.83 1.02
CA VAL A 475 -2.58 11.48 2.18
C VAL A 475 -2.28 10.66 3.43
N LEU A 476 -1.58 11.25 4.39
CA LEU A 476 -1.34 10.65 5.71
C LEU A 476 -2.25 11.29 6.74
N ASP A 477 -2.90 10.46 7.57
CA ASP A 477 -3.71 10.90 8.70
C ASP A 477 -3.49 9.97 9.90
N GLU A 478 -4.15 10.28 11.03
CA GLU A 478 -4.14 9.41 12.19
C GLU A 478 -4.58 7.98 11.83
N GLY A 479 -3.76 7.00 12.16
CA GLY A 479 -4.03 5.60 11.83
C GLY A 479 -3.66 5.20 10.40
N ILE A 480 -3.11 6.07 9.56
CA ILE A 480 -2.62 5.70 8.22
C ILE A 480 -1.08 5.59 8.24
N SER A 481 -0.57 4.43 7.80
CA SER A 481 0.87 4.21 7.59
C SER A 481 1.12 3.81 6.14
N VAL A 482 2.07 4.48 5.49
CA VAL A 482 2.43 4.20 4.10
C VAL A 482 3.90 3.78 4.01
N ALA A 483 4.16 2.72 3.26
CA ALA A 483 5.50 2.27 2.92
C ALA A 483 5.66 2.13 1.40
N VAL A 484 6.75 2.69 0.86
CA VAL A 484 7.16 2.54 -0.54
C VAL A 484 8.48 1.79 -0.55
N LYS A 485 8.56 0.70 -1.31
CA LYS A 485 9.65 -0.29 -1.22
C LYS A 485 10.20 -0.68 -2.58
N SER A 486 11.51 -0.80 -2.68
CA SER A 486 12.22 -1.38 -3.83
C SER A 486 11.85 -0.72 -5.15
N VAL A 487 11.87 0.61 -5.18
CA VAL A 487 11.44 1.41 -6.32
C VAL A 487 12.63 2.02 -7.04
N ASN A 488 12.59 1.99 -8.37
CA ASN A 488 13.39 2.87 -9.22
C ASN A 488 12.43 3.62 -10.16
N SER A 489 12.22 4.90 -9.89
CA SER A 489 11.16 5.70 -10.53
C SER A 489 11.68 7.03 -11.06
N THR A 490 11.09 7.48 -12.16
CA THR A 490 11.24 8.85 -12.68
C THR A 490 10.04 9.74 -12.38
N SER A 491 9.03 9.22 -11.71
CA SER A 491 7.90 10.00 -11.20
C SER A 491 8.20 10.45 -9.78
N GLY A 492 8.12 11.76 -9.54
CA GLY A 492 8.15 12.33 -8.20
C GLY A 492 6.91 11.94 -7.39
N MET A 493 6.95 12.16 -6.09
CA MET A 493 5.88 11.84 -5.16
C MET A 493 5.41 13.09 -4.40
N THR A 494 4.11 13.21 -4.19
CA THR A 494 3.50 14.26 -3.37
C THR A 494 2.89 13.64 -2.12
N VAL A 495 3.04 14.29 -0.96
CA VAL A 495 2.57 13.79 0.33
C VAL A 495 1.88 14.92 1.10
N SER A 496 0.76 14.63 1.75
CA SER A 496 0.02 15.60 2.56
C SER A 496 -0.42 15.03 3.91
N GLY A 497 -0.94 15.92 4.77
CA GLY A 497 -1.51 15.58 6.06
C GLY A 497 -0.45 15.35 7.14
N SER A 498 -0.72 14.44 8.08
CA SER A 498 0.16 14.16 9.21
C SER A 498 0.30 12.67 9.47
N GLY A 499 1.54 12.19 9.57
CA GLY A 499 1.78 10.76 9.80
C GLY A 499 3.14 10.28 9.35
N LYS A 500 3.27 8.96 9.19
CA LYS A 500 4.54 8.31 8.89
C LYS A 500 4.56 7.74 7.47
N LEU A 501 5.56 8.18 6.71
CA LEU A 501 5.95 7.61 5.43
C LEU A 501 7.25 6.82 5.59
N VAL A 502 7.27 5.57 5.13
CA VAL A 502 8.47 4.73 5.09
C VAL A 502 8.95 4.61 3.65
N LEU A 503 10.22 4.94 3.40
CA LEU A 503 10.91 4.63 2.14
C LEU A 503 11.96 3.56 2.40
N ASP A 504 11.83 2.43 1.70
CA ASP A 504 12.69 1.26 1.85
C ASP A 504 13.38 0.94 0.51
N ASN A 505 14.68 1.22 0.41
CA ASN A 505 15.46 1.03 -0.82
C ASN A 505 14.80 1.69 -2.04
N VAL A 506 14.48 2.99 -1.91
CA VAL A 506 13.76 3.78 -2.92
C VAL A 506 14.72 4.73 -3.64
N VAL A 507 14.70 4.68 -4.96
CA VAL A 507 15.39 5.64 -5.84
C VAL A 507 14.33 6.37 -6.67
N ILE A 508 14.24 7.68 -6.49
CA ILE A 508 13.43 8.58 -7.32
C ILE A 508 14.38 9.56 -8.00
N ALA A 509 14.47 9.48 -9.33
CA ALA A 509 15.17 10.44 -10.18
C ALA A 509 14.13 11.15 -11.06
N ALA A 510 13.48 12.18 -10.48
CA ALA A 510 12.29 12.78 -11.07
C ALA A 510 12.57 13.33 -12.48
N SER A 511 11.65 13.06 -13.40
CA SER A 511 11.68 13.60 -14.77
C SER A 511 11.07 15.00 -14.85
N SER A 512 10.27 15.39 -13.87
CA SER A 512 9.72 16.73 -13.68
C SER A 512 9.55 17.05 -12.19
N GLY A 513 9.72 18.32 -11.81
CA GLY A 513 9.56 18.78 -10.43
C GLY A 513 10.52 18.13 -9.44
N SER A 514 10.12 18.10 -8.17
CA SER A 514 10.91 17.51 -7.08
C SER A 514 10.71 16.00 -6.96
N ALA A 515 11.68 15.28 -6.39
CA ALA A 515 11.53 13.85 -6.12
C ALA A 515 10.47 13.58 -5.03
N LEU A 516 10.44 14.40 -3.99
CA LEU A 516 9.41 14.39 -2.95
C LEU A 516 8.90 15.81 -2.70
N THR A 517 7.59 15.99 -2.64
CA THR A 517 6.93 17.27 -2.37
C THR A 517 5.94 17.11 -1.22
N LEU A 518 6.08 17.91 -0.17
CA LEU A 518 5.04 18.05 0.84
C LEU A 518 4.01 19.08 0.35
N GLU A 519 2.73 18.83 0.60
CA GLU A 519 1.70 19.86 0.48
C GLU A 519 1.74 20.82 1.68
N ASP A 520 1.14 22.00 1.53
CA ASP A 520 1.07 23.01 2.58
C ASP A 520 0.39 22.47 3.84
N GLY A 521 0.93 22.82 5.01
CA GLY A 521 0.38 22.42 6.31
C GLY A 521 0.68 20.98 6.75
N SER A 522 1.51 20.25 6.02
CA SER A 522 1.81 18.84 6.32
C SER A 522 2.79 18.67 7.49
N ASP A 523 2.63 17.66 8.35
CA ASP A 523 3.59 17.25 9.40
C ASP A 523 3.99 15.78 9.23
N ILE A 524 5.08 15.54 8.50
CA ILE A 524 5.45 14.21 8.01
C ILE A 524 6.68 13.67 8.74
N VAL A 525 6.58 12.42 9.22
CA VAL A 525 7.72 11.62 9.65
C VAL A 525 8.17 10.73 8.49
N LEU A 526 9.29 11.08 7.86
CA LEU A 526 9.93 10.30 6.82
C LEU A 526 10.94 9.33 7.42
N LYS A 527 10.62 8.04 7.44
CA LYS A 527 11.53 6.98 7.88
C LYS A 527 12.21 6.34 6.67
N ILE A 528 13.54 6.35 6.68
CA ILE A 528 14.39 5.73 5.67
C ILE A 528 14.85 4.36 6.16
N VAL A 529 14.70 3.34 5.30
CA VAL A 529 15.17 1.97 5.51
C VAL A 529 16.07 1.58 4.35
N GLY A 530 17.23 1.02 4.65
CA GLY A 530 18.26 0.77 3.65
C GLY A 530 18.81 2.06 3.05
N THR A 531 19.04 2.07 1.74
CA THR A 531 19.60 3.22 1.03
C THR A 531 18.56 3.84 0.10
N CYS A 532 18.23 5.11 0.33
CA CYS A 532 17.31 5.86 -0.50
C CYS A 532 18.00 7.05 -1.20
N SER A 533 17.58 7.35 -2.43
CA SER A 533 18.04 8.51 -3.20
C SER A 533 16.86 9.27 -3.78
N LEU A 534 16.77 10.57 -3.49
CA LEU A 534 15.72 11.46 -3.95
C LEU A 534 16.34 12.61 -4.74
N THR A 535 16.24 12.54 -6.06
CA THR A 535 16.85 13.50 -6.99
C THR A 535 15.78 14.22 -7.77
N GLY A 536 15.71 15.54 -7.63
CA GLY A 536 14.80 16.38 -8.41
C GLY A 536 15.15 16.40 -9.90
N ALA A 537 14.16 16.76 -10.72
CA ALA A 537 14.36 17.06 -12.14
C ALA A 537 15.07 18.42 -12.33
N ALA A 538 15.26 18.87 -13.56
CA ALA A 538 15.77 20.23 -13.83
C ALA A 538 14.95 21.32 -13.12
N GLY A 539 15.58 22.01 -12.18
CA GLY A 539 14.94 23.02 -11.32
C GLY A 539 14.14 22.46 -10.14
N GLY A 540 14.21 21.15 -9.91
CA GLY A 540 13.49 20.43 -8.86
C GLY A 540 14.35 20.18 -7.63
N ASN A 541 13.71 20.11 -6.47
CA ASN A 541 14.37 19.78 -5.21
C ASN A 541 14.47 18.25 -5.02
N GLY A 542 15.39 17.80 -4.18
CA GLY A 542 15.33 16.42 -3.68
C GLY A 542 14.05 16.24 -2.85
N ILE A 543 13.84 17.13 -1.87
CA ILE A 543 12.63 17.21 -1.05
C ILE A 543 12.19 18.68 -0.94
N THR A 544 10.98 19.01 -1.41
CA THR A 544 10.33 20.32 -1.21
C THR A 544 9.60 20.35 0.12
N VAL A 545 9.80 21.41 0.90
CA VAL A 545 9.17 21.60 2.22
C VAL A 545 8.54 23.00 2.31
N PRO A 546 7.23 23.15 2.07
CA PRO A 546 6.58 24.45 2.11
C PRO A 546 6.66 25.15 3.48
N GLU A 547 6.43 26.46 3.51
CA GLU A 547 6.56 27.31 4.71
C GLU A 547 5.73 26.83 5.90
N THR A 548 4.50 26.36 5.65
CA THR A 548 3.58 25.92 6.70
C THR A 548 3.76 24.45 7.08
N SER A 549 4.72 23.75 6.46
CA SER A 549 4.91 22.31 6.63
C SER A 549 6.10 21.98 7.53
N LYS A 550 6.11 20.76 8.04
CA LYS A 550 7.16 20.20 8.87
C LYS A 550 7.52 18.80 8.40
N ILE A 551 8.82 18.52 8.35
CA ILE A 551 9.32 17.18 8.05
C ILE A 551 10.31 16.74 9.14
N THR A 552 10.16 15.49 9.59
CA THR A 552 11.13 14.81 10.46
C THR A 552 11.70 13.60 9.72
N ILE A 553 13.02 13.56 9.50
CA ILE A 553 13.71 12.53 8.74
C ILE A 553 14.55 11.68 9.69
N THR A 554 14.41 10.35 9.60
CA THR A 554 15.08 9.39 10.49
C THR A 554 15.39 8.07 9.78
N GLY A 555 16.36 7.29 10.29
CA GLY A 555 16.67 5.96 9.80
C GLY A 555 18.08 5.80 9.22
N ASP A 556 18.19 5.03 8.14
CA ASP A 556 19.46 4.52 7.63
C ASP A 556 20.21 5.56 6.76
N ALA A 557 20.20 5.40 5.43
CA ALA A 557 20.97 6.24 4.51
C ALA A 557 20.10 6.97 3.49
N LEU A 558 20.19 8.30 3.45
CA LEU A 558 19.49 9.14 2.48
C LEU A 558 20.46 10.04 1.71
N THR A 559 20.32 10.05 0.38
CA THR A 559 20.89 11.07 -0.49
C THR A 559 19.75 11.91 -1.08
N ALA A 560 19.73 13.22 -0.82
CA ALA A 560 18.74 14.13 -1.40
C ALA A 560 19.44 15.20 -2.25
N VAL A 561 19.11 15.26 -3.54
CA VAL A 561 19.79 16.11 -4.51
C VAL A 561 18.77 16.99 -5.21
N GLY A 562 18.91 18.30 -5.04
CA GLY A 562 18.23 19.27 -5.88
C GLY A 562 19.02 19.48 -7.15
N ASN A 563 18.35 19.59 -8.28
CA ASN A 563 19.02 19.55 -9.57
C ASN A 563 18.91 20.88 -10.30
N GLY A 564 19.97 21.68 -10.20
CA GLY A 564 20.02 23.04 -10.70
C GLY A 564 20.86 23.29 -11.94
N GLY A 565 21.62 22.31 -12.44
CA GLY A 565 22.46 22.41 -13.65
C GLY A 565 23.34 23.64 -13.87
N TYR A 566 24.63 23.38 -14.03
CA TYR A 566 25.68 24.36 -14.32
C TYR A 566 25.72 25.57 -13.39
N GLU A 567 26.64 25.48 -12.45
CA GLU A 567 26.94 26.59 -11.57
C GLU A 567 28.00 27.50 -12.20
N TYR A 568 28.93 26.94 -12.95
CA TYR A 568 30.00 27.69 -13.60
C TYR A 568 30.31 27.07 -14.97
N SER A 569 30.22 27.88 -16.03
CA SER A 569 30.68 27.53 -17.38
C SER A 569 31.87 28.42 -17.76
N GLY A 570 32.92 27.83 -18.32
CA GLY A 570 34.11 28.57 -18.73
C GLY A 570 33.86 29.54 -19.89
N ILE A 571 34.58 30.69 -19.82
CA ILE A 571 34.94 31.73 -20.83
C ILE A 571 33.83 32.64 -21.41
N ALA A 572 33.95 33.98 -21.57
CA ALA A 572 34.80 35.06 -21.03
C ALA A 572 34.26 36.42 -21.57
N GLU A 573 34.18 37.49 -20.76
CA GLU A 573 34.19 38.88 -21.28
C GLU A 573 34.74 39.91 -20.26
N SER A 574 35.69 39.48 -19.40
CA SER A 574 36.40 40.37 -18.51
C SER A 574 37.89 40.01 -18.50
N VAL A 575 38.74 41.02 -18.69
CA VAL A 575 40.21 40.96 -18.61
C VAL A 575 40.72 40.39 -17.27
N TYR A 576 39.84 40.20 -16.28
CA TYR A 576 40.16 39.73 -14.92
C TYR A 576 39.78 38.26 -14.64
N ILE A 577 39.09 37.55 -15.54
CA ILE A 577 38.64 36.16 -15.32
C ILE A 577 39.31 35.24 -16.34
N SER A 578 40.49 34.70 -16.01
CA SER A 578 41.27 33.89 -16.96
C SER A 578 41.70 32.51 -16.46
N THR A 579 41.18 31.98 -15.33
CA THR A 579 41.72 30.73 -14.77
C THR A 579 40.74 29.67 -14.25
N VAL A 580 39.41 29.84 -14.35
CA VAL A 580 38.47 28.78 -13.98
C VAL A 580 37.90 28.14 -15.25
N SER A 581 38.56 27.08 -15.73
CA SER A 581 38.16 26.33 -16.94
C SER A 581 37.34 25.07 -16.65
N GLU A 582 37.01 24.80 -15.39
CA GLU A 582 36.34 23.56 -14.99
C GLU A 582 34.85 23.79 -14.77
N ARG A 583 34.07 23.18 -15.66
CA ARG A 583 32.60 23.09 -15.60
C ARG A 583 32.21 22.39 -14.31
N TYR A 584 31.38 23.04 -13.49
CA TYR A 584 30.92 22.47 -12.22
C TYR A 584 29.40 22.43 -12.17
N GLY A 585 28.88 21.23 -11.95
CA GLY A 585 27.47 20.90 -11.93
C GLY A 585 27.32 19.40 -11.69
N ASN A 586 26.12 18.97 -11.33
CA ASN A 586 25.75 17.55 -11.24
C ASN A 586 25.31 16.95 -12.59
N THR A 587 25.37 17.73 -13.67
CA THR A 587 24.98 17.27 -15.01
C THR A 587 25.75 18.02 -16.10
N ASP A 588 25.98 17.33 -17.21
CA ASP A 588 26.50 17.86 -18.47
C ASP A 588 25.40 18.18 -19.50
N ASP A 589 24.13 18.19 -19.09
CA ASP A 589 22.97 18.54 -19.92
C ASP A 589 22.60 20.03 -19.85
N SER A 590 22.94 20.78 -20.91
CA SER A 590 22.73 22.24 -21.05
C SER A 590 21.29 22.72 -20.82
N SER A 591 20.28 21.83 -20.89
CA SER A 591 18.89 22.19 -20.59
C SER A 591 18.67 22.58 -19.12
N TYR A 592 19.61 22.25 -18.24
CA TYR A 592 19.57 22.62 -16.84
C TYR A 592 20.25 23.97 -16.55
N LEU A 593 20.76 24.69 -17.55
CA LEU A 593 21.34 26.03 -17.36
C LEU A 593 20.31 26.98 -16.72
N ASP A 594 20.78 27.82 -15.78
CA ASP A 594 19.97 28.78 -15.02
C ASP A 594 18.83 28.15 -14.20
N LYS A 595 18.92 26.85 -13.91
CA LYS A 595 18.01 26.18 -12.98
C LYS A 595 18.60 26.20 -11.57
N TYR A 596 17.80 25.74 -10.62
CA TYR A 596 18.20 25.64 -9.23
C TYR A 596 17.34 24.60 -8.52
N GLY A 597 17.92 23.88 -7.58
CA GLY A 597 17.20 22.91 -6.77
C GLY A 597 17.95 22.66 -5.47
N SER A 598 17.23 22.68 -4.36
CA SER A 598 17.77 22.37 -3.03
C SER A 598 17.74 20.87 -2.76
N GLY A 599 18.67 20.38 -1.94
CA GLY A 599 18.64 18.99 -1.47
C GLY A 599 17.36 18.72 -0.67
N ILE A 600 17.21 19.44 0.44
CA ILE A 600 16.02 19.41 1.31
C ILE A 600 15.60 20.85 1.65
N GLY A 601 14.39 21.23 1.26
CA GLY A 601 13.84 22.57 1.43
C GLY A 601 13.68 23.29 0.08
N ASN A 602 13.65 24.63 0.09
CA ASN A 602 13.29 25.42 -1.08
C ASN A 602 14.35 26.46 -1.45
N ALA A 603 14.56 26.67 -2.74
CA ALA A 603 15.28 27.82 -3.27
C ALA A 603 14.31 28.99 -3.51
N PHE A 604 14.75 30.23 -3.26
CA PHE A 604 13.96 31.47 -3.47
C PHE A 604 12.61 31.56 -2.73
N SER A 605 12.37 30.69 -1.75
CA SER A 605 11.10 30.62 -1.06
C SER A 605 11.31 30.34 0.42
N THR A 606 10.35 30.79 1.22
CA THR A 606 10.25 30.42 2.62
C THR A 606 10.14 28.90 2.73
N THR A 607 10.78 28.34 3.75
CA THR A 607 10.82 26.90 3.98
C THR A 607 10.36 26.63 5.39
N GLY A 608 9.57 25.56 5.56
CA GLY A 608 9.04 25.17 6.84
C GLY A 608 10.10 24.58 7.79
N THR A 609 9.65 23.76 8.72
CA THR A 609 10.53 23.16 9.73
C THR A 609 11.13 21.86 9.23
N ILE A 610 12.46 21.73 9.29
CA ILE A 610 13.19 20.52 8.91
C ILE A 610 13.88 19.95 10.15
N ILE A 611 13.57 18.70 10.48
CA ILE A 611 14.18 17.96 11.58
C ILE A 611 14.85 16.72 11.02
N VAL A 612 16.13 16.54 11.30
CA VAL A 612 16.90 15.33 11.03
C VAL A 612 17.24 14.71 12.38
N SER A 613 16.71 13.51 12.65
CA SER A 613 16.84 12.85 13.94
C SER A 613 17.22 11.39 13.79
N ASP A 614 18.27 10.97 14.49
CA ASP A 614 18.74 9.58 14.50
C ASP A 614 18.96 9.03 13.07
N MET A 615 19.49 9.87 12.18
CA MET A 615 19.91 9.47 10.82
C MET A 615 21.33 8.91 10.85
N ALA A 616 21.51 7.67 10.37
CA ALA A 616 22.82 7.04 10.32
C ALA A 616 23.74 7.65 9.25
N SER A 617 23.17 8.09 8.12
CA SER A 617 23.92 8.75 7.03
C SER A 617 23.02 9.66 6.21
N LEU A 618 23.40 10.93 6.07
CA LEU A 618 22.70 11.90 5.24
C LEU A 618 23.66 12.64 4.30
N THR A 619 23.38 12.62 3.01
CA THR A 619 24.03 13.45 1.99
C THR A 619 23.00 14.35 1.33
N VAL A 620 23.27 15.65 1.26
CA VAL A 620 22.32 16.66 0.80
C VAL A 620 22.98 17.68 -0.09
N GLU A 621 22.48 17.82 -1.30
CA GLU A 621 23.15 18.61 -2.32
C GLU A 621 22.20 19.59 -3.00
N GLY A 622 22.41 20.88 -2.76
CA GLY A 622 21.81 21.96 -3.50
C GLY A 622 22.67 22.36 -4.69
N TYR A 623 22.01 22.71 -5.79
CA TYR A 623 22.66 23.17 -7.02
C TYR A 623 21.99 24.42 -7.58
N GLY A 624 22.80 25.32 -8.13
CA GLY A 624 22.33 26.55 -8.77
C GLY A 624 22.03 27.69 -7.79
N SER A 625 21.32 28.70 -8.25
CA SER A 625 21.11 29.93 -7.48
C SER A 625 20.24 29.73 -6.25
N ARG A 626 20.73 30.23 -5.11
CA ARG A 626 20.07 30.20 -3.79
C ARG A 626 19.51 28.83 -3.38
N ALA A 627 20.12 27.75 -3.87
CA ALA A 627 19.73 26.38 -3.53
C ALA A 627 20.46 25.92 -2.27
N TYR A 628 19.72 25.43 -1.28
CA TYR A 628 20.29 24.98 -0.03
C TYR A 628 20.65 23.49 -0.11
N GLY A 629 21.66 23.05 0.65
CA GLY A 629 21.81 21.62 0.93
C GLY A 629 20.62 21.15 1.78
N ILE A 630 20.51 21.71 2.98
CA ILE A 630 19.33 21.66 3.85
C ILE A 630 18.95 23.08 4.24
N GLY A 631 17.68 23.43 4.05
CA GLY A 631 17.12 24.70 4.53
C GLY A 631 16.38 25.48 3.47
N GLY A 632 16.27 26.78 3.72
CA GLY A 632 15.56 27.73 2.89
C GLY A 632 15.33 29.03 3.65
N ASP A 633 14.72 30.01 3.00
CA ASP A 633 14.52 31.34 3.59
C ASP A 633 13.63 31.24 4.84
N GLY A 634 14.04 31.85 5.94
CA GLY A 634 13.29 31.81 7.21
C GLY A 634 13.19 30.45 7.92
N SER A 635 13.77 29.38 7.35
CA SER A 635 13.59 28.01 7.86
C SER A 635 14.17 27.78 9.25
N SER A 636 13.63 26.78 9.93
CA SER A 636 14.20 26.23 11.16
C SER A 636 14.70 24.80 10.90
N VAL A 637 16.01 24.59 11.08
CA VAL A 637 16.69 23.31 10.84
C VAL A 637 17.21 22.76 12.17
N THR A 638 16.80 21.54 12.51
CA THR A 638 17.30 20.81 13.68
C THR A 638 17.95 19.50 13.25
N ILE A 639 19.18 19.25 13.69
CA ILE A 639 19.90 17.99 13.48
C ILE A 639 20.27 17.42 14.85
N LYS A 640 19.79 16.22 15.14
CA LYS A 640 19.98 15.58 16.44
C LYS A 640 20.34 14.10 16.30
N GLY A 641 21.34 13.63 17.05
CA GLY A 641 21.70 12.20 17.06
C GLY A 641 22.09 11.66 15.67
N SER A 642 22.50 12.52 14.74
CA SER A 642 22.56 12.18 13.32
C SER A 642 23.96 12.37 12.74
N THR A 643 24.24 11.66 11.64
CA THR A 643 25.45 11.87 10.84
C THR A 643 25.10 12.48 9.49
N VAL A 644 25.63 13.67 9.21
CA VAL A 644 25.63 14.28 7.88
C VAL A 644 26.99 14.02 7.26
N GLU A 645 27.03 13.19 6.23
CA GLU A 645 28.24 12.84 5.49
C GLU A 645 28.74 14.05 4.69
N TYR A 646 27.82 14.74 4.02
CA TYR A 646 28.14 15.93 3.24
C TYR A 646 26.90 16.78 3.01
N ALA A 647 27.05 18.10 3.16
CA ALA A 647 26.04 19.07 2.76
C ALA A 647 26.65 20.16 1.88
N ARG A 648 26.00 20.49 0.77
CA ARG A 648 26.47 21.60 -0.07
C ARG A 648 25.34 22.49 -0.52
N GLY A 649 25.60 23.79 -0.52
CA GLY A 649 24.74 24.75 -1.17
C GLY A 649 25.01 24.83 -2.67
N GLY A 650 24.12 25.51 -3.36
CA GLY A 650 24.31 25.86 -4.74
C GLY A 650 25.40 26.93 -4.91
N PHE A 651 26.14 26.85 -6.03
CA PHE A 651 27.37 27.58 -6.30
C PHE A 651 28.49 27.30 -5.28
N ALA A 652 28.59 26.05 -4.80
CA ALA A 652 29.67 25.62 -3.92
C ALA A 652 30.98 25.46 -4.72
N GLN A 653 31.99 26.30 -4.48
CA GLN A 653 33.34 26.10 -5.02
C GLN A 653 34.43 26.64 -4.10
N SER A 654 35.60 25.97 -4.14
CA SER A 654 36.83 26.40 -3.49
C SER A 654 37.74 27.28 -4.36
N LYS A 655 37.40 27.50 -5.64
CA LYS A 655 38.19 28.29 -6.61
C LYS A 655 37.39 29.48 -7.14
N PHE A 656 37.97 30.65 -6.94
CA PHE A 656 37.28 31.93 -6.86
C PHE A 656 37.24 32.70 -8.18
N LEU A 657 36.18 33.47 -8.41
CA LEU A 657 36.22 34.59 -9.33
C LEU A 657 36.63 35.82 -8.53
N CYS A 658 37.95 35.98 -8.32
CA CYS A 658 38.48 37.18 -7.66
C CYS A 658 38.25 38.42 -8.54
N ASP A 659 37.07 39.01 -8.46
CA ASP A 659 36.86 40.35 -9.00
C ASP A 659 37.53 41.40 -8.10
N ALA A 660 37.86 42.55 -8.67
CA ALA A 660 38.40 43.69 -7.92
C ALA A 660 37.37 44.29 -6.93
N ASN A 661 36.15 43.74 -6.85
CA ASN A 661 35.02 44.27 -6.12
C ASN A 661 34.61 43.36 -4.93
N TYR A 662 35.52 42.52 -4.43
CA TYR A 662 35.32 41.70 -3.23
C TYR A 662 34.14 40.70 -3.36
N GLY A 663 34.01 40.05 -4.52
CA GLY A 663 32.95 39.07 -4.77
C GLY A 663 31.60 39.70 -5.10
N LYS A 664 31.55 41.00 -5.42
CA LYS A 664 30.29 41.67 -5.75
C LYS A 664 29.62 41.07 -6.97
N SER A 665 30.39 40.75 -8.01
CA SER A 665 29.87 40.23 -9.28
C SER A 665 29.55 38.73 -9.29
N GLU A 666 29.85 37.99 -8.22
CA GLU A 666 29.56 36.56 -8.16
C GLU A 666 28.07 36.24 -8.03
N ALA A 667 27.67 35.06 -8.50
CA ALA A 667 26.31 34.56 -8.32
C ALA A 667 25.95 34.39 -6.83
N GLU A 668 24.66 34.42 -6.52
CA GLU A 668 24.16 34.22 -5.16
C GLU A 668 23.89 32.74 -4.91
N GLY A 669 24.77 32.10 -4.15
CA GLY A 669 24.58 30.76 -3.61
C GLY A 669 23.74 30.76 -2.35
N ALA A 670 23.68 29.60 -1.70
CA ALA A 670 23.07 29.44 -0.38
C ALA A 670 23.91 28.49 0.48
N PRO A 671 23.63 28.39 1.79
CA PRO A 671 24.36 27.51 2.69
C PRO A 671 24.19 26.03 2.37
N GLY A 672 25.17 25.22 2.76
CA GLY A 672 24.99 23.78 2.82
C GLY A 672 24.00 23.39 3.90
N ILE A 673 24.03 24.06 5.05
CA ILE A 673 23.00 23.94 6.09
C ILE A 673 22.60 25.36 6.49
N GLY A 674 21.39 25.79 6.12
CA GLY A 674 21.00 27.20 6.24
C GLY A 674 19.60 27.41 6.78
N GLY A 675 19.35 28.60 7.31
CA GLY A 675 18.06 29.01 7.85
C GLY A 675 18.18 30.08 8.93
N LEU A 676 17.03 30.52 9.43
CA LEU A 676 16.93 31.49 10.52
C LEU A 676 17.37 30.88 11.85
N ASN A 677 16.95 29.65 12.13
CA ASN A 677 17.28 28.93 13.36
C ASN A 677 17.90 27.58 13.02
N ILE A 678 19.14 27.35 13.44
CA ILE A 678 19.87 26.11 13.21
C ILE A 678 20.28 25.54 14.56
N THR A 679 19.85 24.32 14.86
CA THR A 679 20.25 23.59 16.07
C THR A 679 20.89 22.26 15.69
N ILE A 680 22.12 22.03 16.13
CA ILE A 680 22.85 20.78 15.94
C ILE A 680 23.23 20.23 17.32
N SER A 681 22.79 19.02 17.63
CA SER A 681 23.03 18.41 18.94
C SER A 681 23.37 16.93 18.83
N ASP A 682 24.33 16.47 19.63
CA ASP A 682 24.72 15.05 19.70
C ASP A 682 24.95 14.43 18.30
N SER A 683 25.53 15.19 17.37
CA SER A 683 25.59 14.85 15.94
C SER A 683 27.01 14.96 15.37
N VAL A 684 27.22 14.32 14.21
CA VAL A 684 28.46 14.39 13.44
C VAL A 684 28.18 14.99 12.07
N ILE A 685 28.79 16.12 11.74
CA ILE A 685 28.68 16.78 10.43
C ILE A 685 30.07 16.73 9.81
N LYS A 686 30.31 15.84 8.84
CA LYS A 686 31.67 15.59 8.35
C LYS A 686 32.18 16.71 7.45
N GLY A 687 31.40 17.17 6.47
CA GLY A 687 31.82 18.24 5.56
C GLY A 687 30.63 19.07 5.11
N VAL A 688 30.84 20.39 5.00
CA VAL A 688 29.82 21.30 4.49
C VAL A 688 30.47 22.36 3.62
N ASP A 689 29.93 22.60 2.44
CA ASP A 689 30.37 23.67 1.54
C ASP A 689 29.24 24.68 1.31
N GLY A 690 29.48 25.92 1.75
CA GLY A 690 28.61 27.05 1.47
C GLY A 690 28.78 27.56 0.04
N GLY A 691 27.67 27.97 -0.57
CA GLY A 691 27.69 28.64 -1.86
C GLY A 691 28.30 30.04 -1.81
N SER A 692 28.66 30.59 -2.97
CA SER A 692 29.04 32.01 -3.09
C SER A 692 28.10 32.94 -2.32
N LYS A 693 28.65 33.85 -1.49
CA LYS A 693 27.86 34.74 -0.61
C LYS A 693 26.92 33.98 0.35
N ALA A 694 27.32 32.81 0.82
CA ALA A 694 26.62 32.08 1.87
C ALA A 694 27.59 31.35 2.81
N ALA A 695 27.19 31.23 4.07
CA ALA A 695 27.96 30.48 5.05
C ALA A 695 27.93 28.97 4.74
N GLY A 696 28.87 28.20 5.29
CA GLY A 696 28.78 26.74 5.24
C GLY A 696 27.56 26.28 6.05
N ILE A 697 27.56 26.63 7.33
CA ILE A 697 26.40 26.53 8.23
C ILE A 697 25.98 27.93 8.65
N GLY A 698 24.76 28.36 8.35
CA GLY A 698 24.26 29.64 8.80
C GLY A 698 23.44 30.42 7.78
N ALA A 699 23.76 31.70 7.65
CA ALA A 699 22.99 32.62 6.82
C ALA A 699 23.40 32.57 5.34
N LYS A 700 22.42 32.78 4.46
CA LYS A 700 22.68 33.26 3.09
C LYS A 700 22.89 34.78 3.09
N TYR A 701 23.19 35.32 1.93
CA TYR A 701 23.34 36.75 1.69
C TYR A 701 22.21 37.58 2.32
N HIS A 702 22.55 38.47 3.26
CA HIS A 702 21.63 39.34 4.01
C HIS A 702 20.55 38.67 4.86
N ASP A 703 20.82 37.48 5.37
CA ASP A 703 19.88 36.88 6.30
C ASP A 703 20.43 36.92 7.74
N PRO A 704 19.59 37.17 8.74
CA PRO A 704 19.93 36.87 10.13
C PRO A 704 19.99 35.35 10.32
N THR A 705 20.75 34.92 11.34
CA THR A 705 20.77 33.50 11.71
C THR A 705 21.14 33.31 13.18
N THR A 706 20.51 32.32 13.80
CA THR A 706 20.85 31.83 15.13
C THR A 706 21.29 30.37 15.01
N ILE A 707 22.51 30.08 15.44
CA ILE A 707 23.14 28.77 15.34
C ILE A 707 23.48 28.28 16.74
N VAL A 708 23.03 27.09 17.07
CA VAL A 708 23.33 26.43 18.34
C VAL A 708 23.92 25.05 18.06
N VAL A 709 25.16 24.83 18.49
CA VAL A 709 25.87 23.55 18.36
C VAL A 709 26.20 23.01 19.74
N LYS A 710 25.74 21.80 20.06
CA LYS A 710 25.95 21.17 21.38
C LYS A 710 26.45 19.75 21.21
N LYS A 711 27.47 19.35 21.98
CA LYS A 711 27.94 17.95 22.06
C LYS A 711 28.16 17.30 20.68
N SER A 712 28.65 18.07 19.72
CA SER A 712 28.70 17.65 18.32
C SER A 712 30.11 17.75 17.75
N VAL A 713 30.34 17.03 16.65
CA VAL A 713 31.59 17.06 15.89
C VAL A 713 31.30 17.62 14.50
N LEU A 714 31.87 18.78 14.17
CA LEU A 714 31.73 19.44 12.88
C LEU A 714 33.11 19.48 12.21
N GLY A 715 33.23 18.86 11.04
CA GLY A 715 34.51 18.64 10.34
C GLY A 715 35.23 17.36 10.76
N THR A 716 36.24 16.96 9.98
CA THR A 716 37.14 15.84 10.28
C THR A 716 38.60 16.26 10.09
N GLU A 717 39.54 15.32 10.14
CA GLU A 717 40.94 15.62 9.79
C GLU A 717 41.07 16.10 8.33
N SER A 718 40.32 15.51 7.41
CA SER A 718 40.38 15.79 5.97
C SER A 718 39.30 16.74 5.46
N THR A 719 38.25 17.01 6.24
CA THR A 719 37.11 17.85 5.84
C THR A 719 36.83 18.93 6.87
N SER A 720 36.06 19.95 6.48
CA SER A 720 35.75 21.10 7.31
C SER A 720 34.40 21.69 6.92
N ILE A 721 33.92 22.61 7.73
CA ILE A 721 32.80 23.48 7.38
C ILE A 721 33.36 24.70 6.65
N ASN A 722 33.08 24.83 5.35
CA ASN A 722 33.66 25.85 4.50
C ASN A 722 32.60 26.89 4.12
N GLY A 723 32.91 28.15 4.40
CA GLY A 723 32.11 29.28 3.93
C GLY A 723 32.38 29.54 2.46
N GLY A 724 31.35 29.96 1.72
CA GLY A 724 31.54 30.51 0.39
C GLY A 724 32.12 31.91 0.44
N ASN A 725 32.35 32.52 -0.72
CA ASN A 725 32.99 33.83 -0.78
C ASN A 725 32.28 34.86 0.12
N ALA A 726 33.08 35.72 0.75
CA ALA A 726 32.61 36.78 1.64
C ALA A 726 31.79 36.31 2.85
N SER A 727 31.83 35.03 3.20
CA SER A 727 30.93 34.41 4.19
C SER A 727 31.67 33.51 5.18
N ALA A 728 31.12 33.37 6.37
CA ALA A 728 31.74 32.57 7.42
C ALA A 728 31.65 31.07 7.15
N GLY A 729 32.55 30.28 7.75
CA GLY A 729 32.37 28.83 7.81
C GLY A 729 31.09 28.47 8.57
N ILE A 730 30.99 29.00 9.80
CA ILE A 730 29.80 28.92 10.63
C ILE A 730 29.38 30.34 11.04
N GLY A 731 28.19 30.77 10.67
CA GLY A 731 27.63 32.05 11.07
C GLY A 731 27.03 32.85 9.92
N GLY A 732 27.43 34.11 9.82
CA GLY A 732 26.85 35.07 8.88
C GLY A 732 27.45 35.01 7.49
N SER A 733 26.68 35.53 6.54
CA SER A 733 27.14 35.86 5.19
C SER A 733 27.47 37.35 5.06
N ARG A 734 27.82 37.76 3.84
CA ARG A 734 27.98 39.13 3.41
C ARG A 734 26.72 39.96 3.68
N GLN A 735 26.93 41.21 4.13
CA GLN A 735 25.92 42.24 4.40
C GLN A 735 26.03 43.37 3.33
N ASN A 736 24.93 43.98 2.83
CA ASN A 736 24.99 45.02 1.76
C ASN A 736 24.02 46.26 1.86
N GLU A 737 24.52 47.39 1.36
CA GLU A 737 23.97 48.53 0.56
C GLU A 737 22.57 49.20 0.70
N ILE A 738 21.66 48.93 1.65
CA ILE A 738 20.35 49.65 1.65
C ILE A 738 20.37 50.97 2.44
N ALA A 739 20.25 52.12 1.75
CA ALA A 739 20.05 53.47 2.35
C ALA A 739 18.56 53.79 2.33
N SER A 740 17.76 52.97 2.99
CA SER A 740 16.38 53.31 3.26
C SER A 740 16.12 53.23 4.75
N GLU A 741 15.13 53.99 5.19
CA GLU A 741 14.70 54.19 6.57
C GLU A 741 14.11 52.90 7.22
N ASP A 742 14.16 51.76 6.51
CA ASP A 742 13.57 50.46 6.89
C ASP A 742 14.62 49.41 7.30
N TYR A 743 15.83 49.81 7.70
CA TYR A 743 16.87 48.86 8.15
C TYR A 743 16.43 48.09 9.40
N VAL A 744 16.14 46.80 9.24
CA VAL A 744 15.90 45.86 10.34
C VAL A 744 17.23 45.28 10.77
N ASP A 745 17.53 45.32 12.07
CA ASP A 745 18.73 44.69 12.65
C ASP A 745 18.74 43.18 12.32
N GLN A 746 19.81 42.70 11.68
CA GLN A 746 19.94 41.31 11.25
C GLN A 746 21.03 40.59 12.06
N PRO A 747 20.72 40.16 13.30
CA PRO A 747 21.72 39.59 14.18
C PRO A 747 22.26 38.27 13.66
N ILE A 748 23.55 38.06 13.89
CA ILE A 748 24.22 36.78 13.72
C ILE A 748 24.52 36.27 15.11
N SER A 749 23.98 35.11 15.49
CA SER A 749 24.26 34.48 16.79
C SER A 749 24.81 33.08 16.59
N VAL A 750 25.97 32.80 17.17
CA VAL A 750 26.60 31.48 17.14
C VAL A 750 26.91 31.05 18.56
N THR A 751 26.29 29.96 19.01
CA THR A 751 26.55 29.34 20.30
C THR A 751 27.11 27.94 20.10
N ILE A 752 28.28 27.66 20.67
CA ILE A 752 28.95 26.36 20.60
C ILE A 752 29.25 25.89 22.02
N GLU A 753 28.80 24.70 22.38
CA GLU A 753 28.97 24.13 23.72
C GLU A 753 29.44 22.68 23.64
N ASN A 754 30.49 22.33 24.38
CA ASN A 754 31.03 20.97 24.49
C ASN A 754 31.23 20.27 23.14
N SER A 755 31.73 20.99 22.13
CA SER A 755 31.78 20.51 20.74
C SER A 755 33.17 20.61 20.12
N ARG A 756 33.45 19.76 19.12
CA ARG A 756 34.68 19.81 18.32
C ARG A 756 34.34 20.38 16.96
N VAL A 757 34.94 21.50 16.60
CA VAL A 757 34.55 22.24 15.39
C VAL A 757 35.78 22.58 14.56
N LYS A 758 35.73 22.24 13.27
CA LYS A 758 36.69 22.67 12.26
C LYS A 758 36.00 23.45 11.16
N ALA A 759 36.28 24.75 11.07
CA ALA A 759 35.61 25.66 10.16
C ALA A 759 36.59 26.59 9.44
N ASN A 760 36.34 26.85 8.16
CA ASN A 760 37.09 27.79 7.35
C ASN A 760 36.15 28.85 6.80
N GLY A 761 36.50 30.12 6.99
CA GLY A 761 35.84 31.22 6.30
C GLY A 761 36.14 31.18 4.80
N GLY A 762 35.19 31.65 4.00
CA GLY A 762 35.51 32.02 2.62
C GLY A 762 36.40 33.26 2.58
N ILE A 763 36.75 33.77 1.39
CA ILE A 763 37.83 34.77 1.20
C ILE A 763 37.77 35.93 2.19
N PHE A 764 36.62 36.48 2.54
CA PHE A 764 36.52 37.63 3.45
C PHE A 764 35.71 37.36 4.72
N GLY A 765 35.38 36.09 4.99
CA GLY A 765 34.57 35.68 6.13
C GLY A 765 35.40 35.07 7.25
N ALA A 766 34.88 35.13 8.47
CA ALA A 766 35.48 34.47 9.61
C ALA A 766 35.38 32.94 9.51
N GLY A 767 36.26 32.21 10.20
CA GLY A 767 36.04 30.77 10.39
C GLY A 767 34.70 30.51 11.10
N ILE A 768 34.50 31.22 12.22
CA ILE A 768 33.25 31.24 12.98
C ILE A 768 32.89 32.70 13.29
N GLY A 769 31.69 33.13 12.92
CA GLY A 769 31.19 34.48 13.22
C GLY A 769 30.60 35.17 11.99
N SER A 770 31.09 36.35 11.59
CA SER A 770 30.48 37.11 10.49
C SER A 770 31.17 36.95 9.14
N GLY A 771 30.42 37.28 8.08
CA GLY A 771 30.95 37.51 6.74
C GLY A 771 31.50 38.94 6.55
N TYR A 772 31.67 39.32 5.29
CA TYR A 772 32.14 40.66 4.88
C TYR A 772 31.03 41.72 4.95
N ASP A 773 31.34 42.91 5.48
CA ASP A 773 30.46 44.09 5.42
C ASP A 773 30.93 45.11 4.36
N THR A 774 30.06 45.46 3.41
CA THR A 774 30.39 46.35 2.29
C THR A 774 30.12 47.84 2.53
N ARG A 775 29.37 48.23 3.58
CA ARG A 775 28.85 49.60 3.73
C ARG A 775 29.44 50.41 4.86
N CYS A 776 30.04 49.77 5.88
CA CYS A 776 30.81 50.41 6.95
C CYS A 776 30.21 51.75 7.46
N GLN A 777 29.11 51.68 8.22
CA GLN A 777 28.51 52.82 8.92
C GLN A 777 28.17 52.49 10.39
N SER A 778 27.82 53.50 11.20
CA SER A 778 27.70 53.45 12.67
C SER A 778 26.57 52.57 13.27
N SER A 779 25.84 51.79 12.47
CA SER A 779 24.72 50.93 12.91
C SER A 779 24.80 49.54 12.25
N GLN A 780 25.85 48.78 12.59
CA GLN A 780 26.07 47.42 12.10
C GLN A 780 25.28 46.39 12.92
N PRO A 781 24.84 45.27 12.31
CA PRO A 781 24.21 44.20 13.05
C PRO A 781 25.23 43.55 13.98
N THR A 782 24.81 43.16 15.18
CA THR A 782 25.75 42.54 16.12
C THR A 782 26.00 41.08 15.76
N CYS A 783 27.27 40.73 15.55
CA CYS A 783 27.70 39.34 15.55
C CYS A 783 28.00 38.90 16.99
N THR A 784 27.21 37.96 17.49
CA THR A 784 27.37 37.38 18.82
C THR A 784 27.96 35.98 18.70
N VAL A 785 29.12 35.74 19.31
CA VAL A 785 29.74 34.41 19.38
C VAL A 785 29.91 34.00 20.83
N VAL A 786 29.35 32.85 21.20
CA VAL A 786 29.46 32.27 22.55
C VAL A 786 30.00 30.87 22.44
N ILE A 787 31.19 30.62 22.99
CA ILE A 787 31.82 29.28 22.98
C ILE A 787 32.15 28.88 24.41
N THR A 788 31.63 27.71 24.83
CA THR A 788 31.70 27.27 26.23
C THR A 788 31.99 25.78 26.37
N GLY A 789 32.27 25.37 27.60
CA GLY A 789 32.51 23.98 27.98
C GLY A 789 33.85 23.46 27.46
N ASP A 790 33.96 22.14 27.30
CA ASP A 790 35.19 21.46 26.86
C ASP A 790 35.33 21.48 25.32
N SER A 791 34.95 22.59 24.69
CA SER A 791 34.96 22.71 23.23
C SER A 791 36.40 22.81 22.68
N VAL A 792 36.62 22.24 21.50
CA VAL A 792 37.89 22.31 20.76
C VAL A 792 37.64 22.91 19.39
N ILE A 793 38.25 24.06 19.12
CA ILE A 793 37.99 24.84 17.91
C ILE A 793 39.24 24.95 17.05
N VAL A 794 39.10 24.55 15.79
CA VAL A 794 40.08 24.77 14.73
C VAL A 794 39.39 25.65 13.68
N ALA A 795 39.58 26.96 13.78
CA ALA A 795 38.89 27.91 12.91
C ALA A 795 39.90 28.77 12.14
N LYS A 796 39.76 28.82 10.82
CA LYS A 796 40.62 29.65 9.97
C LYS A 796 39.81 30.73 9.25
N GLY A 797 40.16 31.99 9.45
CA GLY A 797 39.60 33.10 8.71
C GLY A 797 40.06 33.12 7.25
N GLY A 798 39.22 33.67 6.37
CA GLY A 798 39.66 34.08 5.04
C GLY A 798 40.64 35.25 5.08
N ASP A 799 41.07 35.70 3.91
CA ASP A 799 41.81 36.95 3.74
C ASP A 799 41.16 38.10 4.53
N ARG A 800 41.96 38.72 5.39
CA ARG A 800 41.58 39.87 6.22
C ARG A 800 40.48 39.58 7.24
N ALA A 801 40.18 38.32 7.53
CA ALA A 801 39.15 37.93 8.49
C ALA A 801 39.74 37.19 9.70
N ALA A 802 39.01 37.22 10.81
CA ALA A 802 39.39 36.51 12.02
C ALA A 802 39.15 34.99 11.91
N GLY A 803 39.85 34.20 12.72
CA GLY A 803 39.52 32.78 12.90
C GLY A 803 38.16 32.64 13.58
N ILE A 804 38.00 33.32 14.73
CA ILE A 804 36.71 33.47 15.43
C ILE A 804 36.42 34.97 15.60
N GLY A 805 35.22 35.40 15.21
CA GLY A 805 34.74 36.77 15.40
C GLY A 805 34.30 37.38 14.07
N THR A 806 34.92 38.47 13.63
CA THR A 806 34.40 39.22 12.48
C THR A 806 35.12 38.94 11.16
N GLY A 807 34.36 38.99 10.07
CA GLY A 807 34.89 39.06 8.71
C GLY A 807 35.50 40.43 8.40
N PHE A 808 35.90 40.63 7.14
CA PHE A 808 36.45 41.90 6.68
C PHE A 808 35.44 43.04 6.89
N HIS A 809 35.90 44.20 7.36
CA HIS A 809 35.10 45.43 7.51
C HIS A 809 33.93 45.40 8.52
N PHE A 810 33.80 44.32 9.30
CA PHE A 810 32.72 44.13 10.26
C PHE A 810 33.24 44.37 11.70
N ALA A 811 32.64 45.29 12.45
CA ALA A 811 33.17 45.76 13.74
C ALA A 811 32.25 45.56 14.95
N ALA A 812 30.96 45.22 14.75
CA ALA A 812 30.03 44.95 15.85
C ALA A 812 30.14 43.49 16.35
N LEU A 813 31.05 43.24 17.30
CA LEU A 813 31.28 41.91 17.90
C LEU A 813 30.89 41.89 19.38
N ALA A 814 30.13 40.87 19.78
CA ALA A 814 29.73 40.60 21.16
C ALA A 814 29.81 39.10 21.50
N GLY A 815 29.67 38.79 22.78
CA GLY A 815 29.74 37.42 23.31
C GLY A 815 31.06 37.11 24.01
N TYR A 816 31.35 35.83 24.21
CA TYR A 816 32.52 35.40 24.98
C TYR A 816 32.98 33.97 24.63
N ILE A 817 34.26 33.70 24.91
CA ILE A 817 34.87 32.36 24.91
C ILE A 817 35.32 32.05 26.34
N SER A 818 34.85 30.93 26.91
CA SER A 818 35.26 30.53 28.27
C SER A 818 36.70 30.01 28.32
N ASP A 819 37.35 30.13 29.48
CA ASP A 819 38.74 29.66 29.72
C ASP A 819 38.97 28.17 29.43
N THR A 820 37.91 27.38 29.43
CA THR A 820 37.93 25.93 29.21
C THR A 820 38.03 25.54 27.73
N VAL A 821 37.80 26.47 26.81
CA VAL A 821 37.76 26.19 25.37
C VAL A 821 39.19 26.13 24.82
N ASN A 822 39.53 25.07 24.09
CA ASN A 822 40.78 25.01 23.35
C ASN A 822 40.65 25.74 22.01
N VAL A 823 41.46 26.79 21.84
CA VAL A 823 41.52 27.64 20.64
C VAL A 823 42.91 27.66 19.99
N ASP A 824 43.78 26.69 20.30
CA ASP A 824 45.17 26.65 19.79
C ASP A 824 45.25 26.54 18.26
N GLY A 825 44.21 25.98 17.64
CA GLY A 825 44.08 25.83 16.19
C GLY A 825 43.36 26.99 15.49
N VAL A 826 43.11 28.10 16.19
CA VAL A 826 42.40 29.26 15.64
C VAL A 826 43.40 30.24 15.02
N HIS A 827 43.17 30.58 13.76
CA HIS A 827 44.05 31.48 13.00
C HIS A 827 43.26 32.45 12.12
N SER A 828 43.68 33.72 12.10
CA SER A 828 43.25 34.68 11.09
C SER A 828 43.74 34.25 9.70
N GLY A 829 43.09 34.72 8.64
CA GLY A 829 43.68 34.61 7.30
C GLY A 829 44.77 35.64 7.04
N THR A 830 45.00 35.99 5.76
CA THR A 830 46.06 36.94 5.41
C THR A 830 45.82 38.32 6.04
N LYS A 831 46.86 38.90 6.66
CA LYS A 831 46.73 40.06 7.56
C LYS A 831 46.74 41.44 6.87
N PHE A 832 46.71 41.52 5.54
CA PHE A 832 47.15 42.71 4.79
C PHE A 832 46.06 43.45 3.99
N TYR A 833 46.07 44.79 4.07
CA TYR A 833 45.40 45.73 3.16
C TYR A 833 46.35 46.88 2.78
N LYS A 834 46.28 47.37 1.54
CA LYS A 834 47.18 48.41 1.03
C LYS A 834 46.90 49.75 1.73
N SER A 835 47.94 50.34 2.29
CA SER A 835 47.93 51.38 3.32
C SER A 835 47.41 52.76 2.88
N ASN A 836 46.26 53.17 3.44
CA ASN A 836 45.88 54.58 3.63
C ASN A 836 45.82 54.96 5.14
N GLY A 837 46.62 54.30 6.00
CA GLY A 837 46.95 54.77 7.35
C GLY A 837 46.04 54.41 8.53
N ASN A 838 44.84 53.82 8.33
CA ASN A 838 43.89 53.55 9.42
C ASN A 838 43.38 52.09 9.54
N TYR A 839 43.85 51.18 8.69
CA TYR A 839 43.41 49.78 8.68
C TYR A 839 44.14 48.93 9.72
N THR A 840 43.46 47.97 10.32
CA THR A 840 44.02 47.07 11.35
C THR A 840 44.60 45.77 10.78
N LEU A 841 45.30 45.02 11.64
CA LEU A 841 45.59 43.61 11.39
C LEU A 841 44.41 42.74 11.84
N ALA A 842 44.09 41.70 11.07
CA ALA A 842 43.16 40.68 11.52
C ALA A 842 43.72 39.94 12.75
N GLN A 843 42.84 39.71 13.73
CA GLN A 843 43.14 38.94 14.94
C GLN A 843 42.72 37.47 14.75
N ASP A 844 43.41 36.55 15.41
CA ASP A 844 42.99 35.14 15.40
C ASP A 844 41.61 34.98 16.06
N ILE A 845 41.40 35.69 17.18
CA ILE A 845 40.13 35.82 17.88
C ILE A 845 39.81 37.30 18.05
N GLY A 846 38.64 37.73 17.58
CA GLY A 846 38.19 39.11 17.66
C GLY A 846 37.85 39.67 16.29
N TYR A 847 38.57 40.71 15.88
CA TYR A 847 38.22 41.47 14.70
C TYR A 847 38.99 41.03 13.46
N GLY A 848 38.28 40.95 12.33
CA GLY A 848 38.90 41.05 11.01
C GLY A 848 39.56 42.42 10.80
N VAL A 849 40.12 42.64 9.62
CA VAL A 849 40.67 43.94 9.24
C VAL A 849 39.53 44.96 9.16
N VAL A 850 39.68 46.04 9.92
CA VAL A 850 38.74 47.16 9.96
C VAL A 850 39.47 48.49 9.83
N ASP A 851 38.77 49.54 9.39
CA ASP A 851 39.24 50.92 9.42
C ASP A 851 38.88 51.56 10.77
N MET A 852 39.91 51.89 11.56
CA MET A 852 39.74 52.47 12.90
C MET A 852 39.00 53.81 12.92
N SER A 853 39.05 54.55 11.81
CA SER A 853 38.42 55.87 11.70
C SER A 853 36.97 55.82 11.22
N ARG A 854 36.55 54.67 10.68
CA ARG A 854 35.23 54.47 10.08
C ARG A 854 34.41 53.44 10.83
N GLU A 855 34.88 52.20 10.88
CA GLU A 855 34.10 51.07 11.43
C GLU A 855 34.17 51.03 12.95
N MET A 856 35.37 51.18 13.52
CA MET A 856 35.56 51.18 14.98
C MET A 856 35.24 52.53 15.63
N ARG A 857 34.79 53.53 14.87
CA ARG A 857 34.58 54.89 15.39
C ARG A 857 33.46 54.90 16.43
N GLY A 858 33.84 55.06 17.70
CA GLY A 858 32.90 55.10 18.81
C GLY A 858 32.46 53.71 19.31
N LEU A 859 33.00 52.63 18.75
CA LEU A 859 32.81 51.28 19.27
C LEU A 859 33.85 50.98 20.35
N THR A 860 33.39 50.44 21.48
CA THR A 860 34.25 49.90 22.53
C THR A 860 34.22 48.38 22.42
N PRO A 861 35.37 47.68 22.37
CA PRO A 861 35.38 46.23 22.42
C PRO A 861 34.62 45.71 23.65
N VAL A 862 33.76 44.71 23.44
CA VAL A 862 32.97 44.04 24.49
C VAL A 862 33.09 42.52 24.45
N PHE A 863 33.78 41.97 23.45
CA PHE A 863 33.98 40.52 23.34
C PHE A 863 34.99 40.05 24.37
N GLU A 864 34.67 38.97 25.09
CA GLU A 864 35.52 38.46 26.16
C GLU A 864 36.17 37.12 25.79
N VAL A 865 37.43 36.95 26.18
CA VAL A 865 38.12 35.66 26.17
C VAL A 865 38.65 35.44 27.59
N GLY A 866 38.19 34.37 28.23
CA GLY A 866 38.61 34.06 29.59
C GLY A 866 38.22 35.12 30.63
N GLY A 867 37.03 35.71 30.48
CA GLY A 867 36.54 36.79 31.35
C GLY A 867 37.26 38.12 31.20
N SER A 868 38.13 38.27 30.18
CA SER A 868 38.81 39.52 29.86
C SER A 868 38.37 40.03 28.50
N VAL A 869 37.98 41.31 28.44
CA VAL A 869 37.66 41.99 27.17
C VAL A 869 38.89 42.02 26.27
N ILE A 870 38.73 41.64 25.00
CA ILE A 870 39.82 41.66 24.02
C ILE A 870 40.33 43.08 23.75
N ALA A 871 41.62 43.19 23.45
CA ALA A 871 42.20 44.46 23.04
C ALA A 871 41.66 44.90 21.67
N SER A 872 41.57 46.23 21.45
CA SER A 872 41.31 46.78 20.13
C SER A 872 42.34 46.25 19.11
N PRO A 873 41.91 45.97 17.87
CA PRO A 873 42.81 45.44 16.85
C PRO A 873 43.89 46.49 16.50
N PRO A 874 45.18 46.08 16.39
CA PRO A 874 46.28 47.01 16.16
C PRO A 874 46.24 47.59 14.74
N ILE A 875 46.57 48.87 14.58
CA ILE A 875 46.73 49.50 13.27
C ILE A 875 47.94 48.89 12.56
N ALA A 876 47.77 48.51 11.29
CA ALA A 876 48.84 47.98 10.46
C ALA A 876 49.89 49.05 10.16
N THR A 877 51.15 48.70 10.32
CA THR A 877 52.31 49.56 10.03
C THR A 877 52.94 49.22 8.69
N ALA A 878 53.77 50.12 8.17
CA ALA A 878 54.51 49.88 6.92
C ALA A 878 55.49 48.71 7.02
N SER A 879 55.89 48.26 8.21
CA SER A 879 56.74 47.07 8.41
C SER A 879 55.96 45.75 8.43
N ASP A 880 54.63 45.80 8.53
CA ASP A 880 53.77 44.62 8.47
C ASP A 880 53.50 44.17 7.03
N SER A 881 53.97 44.94 6.03
CA SER A 881 54.01 44.51 4.64
C SER A 881 55.15 43.52 4.46
N GLY A 882 54.85 42.22 4.42
CA GLY A 882 55.77 41.18 3.97
C GLY A 882 56.09 41.26 2.47
N LEU A 883 56.31 42.47 1.93
CA LEU A 883 56.72 42.79 0.57
C LEU A 883 57.94 43.70 0.60
#